data_AF-A0A356NAF6-F1
#
_entry.id   AF-A0A356NAF6-F1
#
_cell.length_a   1.000
_cell.length_b   1.000
_cell.length_c   1.000
_cell.angle_alpha   90.00
_cell.angle_beta   90.00
_cell.angle_gamma   90.00
#
_symmetry.space_group_name_H-M   'P 1'
#
loop_
_entity.id
_entity.type
_entity.pdbx_description
1 polymer ?
#
loop_
_entity_poly.entity_id
_entity_poly.type
_entity_poly.pdbx_seq_one_letter_code
_entity_poly.pdbx_strand_id
1 'polypeptide(L)'
;MKKKLIVATALVLVLAMSVTLFVGCDEIFKKNDKRDAQQVVASVTYNGEFGKQTENVYKFELTSSFNSYAYYYVNYYGMTYEATANYLAQSLAQQKLLVLFAKEKVAKLEGKNSLPANITELLSAAERNKAIEDTNKSLLDSLVSTVESLITEDNANTTNSDATKKDTTETKVTDPVYVRFESNGGSTVEKQKIQKGSVATEPDDPTKSGYTFYGWYADENFTGKEFDFENTAVNETMTLYAKWVEYVSPRTELPEVEEEDDYDPDSTEDVKQADKFFSAEYKAQLLDDTKEDSLFTTEFLEADFVDNIVVDDGKTLVSVLKDYINEGLSEMETNLKNNLYKDNVEDCYNYYLDSQHQSLLVARLKRMVGNSAQVTEQEIKEEFKAQVAKNKETFAGSDSSYESALTSTLNKTYYHPQADQGYGFVINILFKLDSEGMKTLNAMAKNDPTNVEAILLTRNRLIEDMTAYVSNPKYDSTAVVEDKDGKKIELRDPMTDANNPYNNVGGNQDTAYQVEGGNNYNRIVEFKKVDDAYQIVYNATEHPAMAYLSNKVSVFDKDGQTGLIHQIHNSLNQVKAAVEAKEITKEEGVYWLREVATTWAYLVGDDPGATSSDSNNNGLGYLVSPEGKDSSFLADFTDYARSLITAGTGSFANGDVTTDMFNGTLTADGQFAGDKKAFVVADSLVSDGKASASDSAYAGVFVLLNSYTVWDADNVSSDPEKKGDVLGSMSENTLPSNYVMTFAKKSSDVKTLYDVIYDTILEAKKNDLYNSEVNTMVASQKDGIEYFDKVIKQLYKDLT
;
A
#
# COMPACT_ATOMS: atom_id res chain seq x y z
N MET A 1 62.94 8.50 -50.59
CA MET A 1 61.51 8.85 -50.44
C MET A 1 60.57 7.83 -51.08
N LYS A 2 60.71 7.47 -52.37
CA LYS A 2 59.77 6.56 -53.06
C LYS A 2 59.51 5.20 -52.36
N LYS A 3 60.53 4.52 -51.80
CA LYS A 3 60.34 3.26 -51.06
C LYS A 3 59.55 3.42 -49.74
N LYS A 4 59.72 4.55 -49.03
CA LYS A 4 58.97 4.82 -47.77
C LYS A 4 57.50 5.18 -48.06
N LEU A 5 57.25 5.87 -49.17
CA LEU A 5 55.89 6.19 -49.61
C LEU A 5 55.12 4.93 -50.03
N ILE A 6 55.74 4.02 -50.79
CA ILE A 6 55.12 2.74 -51.19
C ILE A 6 54.78 1.88 -49.97
N VAL A 7 55.67 1.82 -48.96
CA VAL A 7 55.42 1.08 -47.72
C VAL A 7 54.30 1.72 -46.89
N ALA A 8 54.23 3.06 -46.82
CA ALA A 8 53.16 3.76 -46.12
C ALA A 8 51.79 3.58 -46.82
N THR A 9 51.74 3.66 -48.16
CA THR A 9 50.50 3.43 -48.92
C THR A 9 50.05 1.97 -48.83
N ALA A 10 50.98 1.01 -48.82
CA ALA A 10 50.66 -0.40 -48.59
C ALA A 10 50.15 -0.65 -47.16
N LEU A 11 50.72 0.00 -46.14
CA LEU A 11 50.23 -0.08 -44.76
C LEU A 11 48.83 0.51 -44.60
N VAL A 12 48.53 1.65 -45.24
CA VAL A 12 47.18 2.25 -45.21
C VAL A 12 46.16 1.38 -45.94
N LEU A 13 46.52 0.75 -47.08
CA LEU A 13 45.65 -0.19 -47.79
C LEU A 13 45.41 -1.47 -46.99
N VAL A 14 46.44 -1.98 -46.29
CA VAL A 14 46.29 -3.14 -45.39
C VAL A 14 45.43 -2.78 -44.18
N LEU A 15 45.60 -1.58 -43.60
CA LEU A 15 44.77 -1.10 -42.49
C LEU A 15 43.31 -0.88 -42.92
N ALA A 16 43.08 -0.30 -44.10
CA ALA A 16 41.75 -0.08 -44.64
C ALA A 16 41.05 -1.41 -44.97
N MET A 17 41.76 -2.36 -45.59
CA MET A 17 41.25 -3.71 -45.83
C MET A 17 40.95 -4.45 -44.53
N SER A 18 41.83 -4.33 -43.51
CA SER A 18 41.60 -4.95 -42.21
C SER A 18 40.40 -4.34 -41.49
N VAL A 19 40.21 -3.01 -41.53
CA VAL A 19 39.04 -2.35 -40.93
C VAL A 19 37.74 -2.77 -41.64
N THR A 20 37.73 -2.87 -42.98
CA THR A 20 36.55 -3.40 -43.70
C THR A 20 36.30 -4.90 -43.46
N LEU A 21 37.35 -5.69 -43.21
CA LEU A 21 37.23 -7.09 -42.80
C LEU A 21 36.69 -7.20 -41.37
N PHE A 22 37.13 -6.35 -40.44
CA PHE A 22 36.62 -6.32 -39.06
C PHE A 22 35.17 -5.88 -38.98
N VAL A 23 34.77 -4.83 -39.71
CA VAL A 23 33.36 -4.39 -39.80
C VAL A 23 32.49 -5.44 -40.49
N GLY A 24 33.01 -6.09 -41.56
CA GLY A 24 32.31 -7.19 -42.22
C GLY A 24 32.15 -8.44 -41.36
N CYS A 25 33.15 -8.76 -40.52
CA CYS A 25 33.06 -9.85 -39.55
C CYS A 25 32.03 -9.55 -38.45
N ASP A 26 32.00 -8.33 -37.91
CA ASP A 26 31.04 -7.91 -36.87
C ASP A 26 29.58 -7.98 -37.37
N GLU A 27 29.32 -7.56 -38.61
CA GLU A 27 28.01 -7.75 -39.25
C GLU A 27 27.64 -9.22 -39.48
N ILE A 28 28.62 -10.07 -39.81
CA ILE A 28 28.41 -11.51 -39.99
C ILE A 28 28.12 -12.19 -38.64
N PHE A 29 28.80 -11.80 -37.56
CA PHE A 29 28.51 -12.28 -36.21
C PHE A 29 27.11 -11.87 -35.77
N LYS A 30 26.75 -10.59 -35.88
CA LYS A 30 25.38 -10.10 -35.57
C LYS A 30 24.28 -10.84 -36.36
N LYS A 31 24.50 -11.10 -37.64
CA LYS A 31 23.57 -11.88 -38.48
C LYS A 31 23.50 -13.35 -38.07
N ASN A 32 24.61 -13.94 -37.62
CA ASN A 32 24.65 -15.31 -37.12
C ASN A 32 23.97 -15.43 -35.76
N ASP A 33 24.19 -14.48 -34.85
CA ASP A 33 23.57 -14.43 -33.52
C ASP A 33 22.07 -14.21 -33.64
N LYS A 34 21.62 -13.27 -34.50
CA LYS A 34 20.20 -13.09 -34.83
C LYS A 34 19.57 -14.37 -35.39
N ARG A 35 20.29 -15.10 -36.25
CA ARG A 35 19.80 -16.39 -36.80
C ARG A 35 19.73 -17.47 -35.72
N ASP A 36 20.68 -17.53 -34.79
CA ASP A 36 20.69 -18.48 -33.70
C ASP A 36 19.56 -18.21 -32.70
N ALA A 37 19.38 -16.94 -32.33
CA ALA A 37 18.29 -16.45 -31.48
C ALA A 37 16.89 -16.74 -32.06
N GLN A 38 16.75 -16.70 -33.38
CA GLN A 38 15.50 -16.98 -34.09
C GLN A 38 15.26 -18.47 -34.39
N GLN A 39 16.09 -19.38 -33.87
CA GLN A 39 15.79 -20.81 -33.96
C GLN A 39 14.51 -21.15 -33.19
N VAL A 40 13.68 -22.03 -33.74
CA VAL A 40 12.44 -22.48 -33.11
C VAL A 40 12.78 -23.54 -32.07
N VAL A 41 12.35 -23.35 -30.82
CA VAL A 41 12.46 -24.33 -29.74
C VAL A 41 11.18 -25.15 -29.56
N ALA A 42 10.03 -24.58 -29.90
CA ALA A 42 8.77 -25.30 -29.98
C ALA A 42 7.87 -24.70 -31.08
N SER A 43 7.13 -25.54 -31.79
CA SER A 43 6.08 -25.15 -32.72
C SER A 43 4.73 -25.59 -32.15
N VAL A 44 3.82 -24.65 -31.98
CA VAL A 44 2.50 -24.83 -31.38
C VAL A 44 1.46 -24.71 -32.46
N THR A 45 0.75 -25.80 -32.72
CA THR A 45 -0.37 -25.87 -33.65
C THR A 45 -1.67 -26.00 -32.89
N TYR A 46 -2.60 -25.09 -33.15
CA TYR A 46 -3.97 -25.17 -32.67
C TYR A 46 -4.92 -25.42 -33.85
N ASN A 47 -5.62 -26.55 -33.81
CA ASN A 47 -6.62 -26.91 -34.83
C ASN A 47 -8.02 -26.59 -34.29
N GLY A 48 -8.53 -25.42 -34.66
CA GLY A 48 -9.87 -24.99 -34.29
C GLY A 48 -10.84 -24.90 -35.46
N GLU A 49 -12.05 -24.43 -35.19
CA GLU A 49 -13.14 -24.35 -36.17
C GLU A 49 -12.93 -23.24 -37.20
N PHE A 50 -12.21 -22.17 -36.84
CA PHE A 50 -11.83 -21.12 -37.79
C PHE A 50 -10.56 -21.48 -38.59
N GLY A 51 -10.05 -22.70 -38.42
CA GLY A 51 -8.92 -23.23 -39.15
C GLY A 51 -7.70 -23.48 -38.27
N LYS A 52 -6.61 -23.88 -38.94
CA LYS A 52 -5.33 -24.16 -38.30
C LYS A 52 -4.61 -22.85 -37.99
N GLN A 53 -4.22 -22.68 -36.73
CA GLN A 53 -3.33 -21.62 -36.26
C GLN A 53 -1.97 -22.23 -35.89
N THR A 54 -0.87 -21.50 -36.09
CA THR A 54 0.46 -21.97 -35.73
C THR A 54 1.30 -20.82 -35.21
N GLU A 55 1.93 -21.02 -34.06
CA GLU A 55 2.84 -20.09 -33.41
C GLU A 55 4.13 -20.80 -33.02
N ASN A 56 5.22 -20.06 -32.95
CA ASN A 56 6.52 -20.59 -32.56
C ASN A 56 6.97 -19.99 -31.24
N VAL A 57 7.66 -20.80 -30.45
CA VAL A 57 8.53 -20.32 -29.38
C VAL A 57 9.94 -20.29 -29.93
N TYR A 58 10.59 -19.14 -29.82
CA TYR A 58 11.95 -18.92 -30.31
C TYR A 58 13.00 -19.09 -29.21
N LYS A 59 14.25 -19.37 -29.60
CA LYS A 59 15.37 -19.57 -28.68
C LYS A 59 15.61 -18.35 -27.80
N PHE A 60 15.44 -17.13 -28.32
CA PHE A 60 15.59 -15.91 -27.51
C PHE A 60 14.53 -15.79 -26.40
N GLU A 61 13.27 -16.18 -26.66
CA GLU A 61 12.21 -16.18 -25.64
C GLU A 61 12.54 -17.16 -24.51
N LEU A 62 13.01 -18.36 -24.89
CA LEU A 62 13.47 -19.36 -23.92
C LEU A 62 14.71 -18.88 -23.15
N THR A 63 15.66 -18.23 -23.83
CA THR A 63 16.87 -17.68 -23.19
C THR A 63 16.52 -16.61 -22.18
N SER A 64 15.63 -15.68 -22.54
CA SER A 64 15.17 -14.63 -21.63
C SER A 64 14.48 -15.24 -20.42
N SER A 65 13.53 -16.16 -20.63
CA SER A 65 12.84 -16.85 -19.53
C SER A 65 13.81 -17.64 -18.66
N PHE A 66 14.81 -18.29 -19.26
CA PHE A 66 15.83 -19.03 -18.54
C PHE A 66 16.71 -18.11 -17.69
N ASN A 67 17.17 -16.99 -18.23
CA ASN A 67 17.98 -16.03 -17.48
C ASN A 67 17.22 -15.45 -16.28
N SER A 68 15.92 -15.21 -16.42
CA SER A 68 15.08 -14.70 -15.34
C SER A 68 14.76 -15.75 -14.27
N TYR A 69 14.46 -17.00 -14.68
CA TYR A 69 13.85 -17.97 -13.76
C TYR A 69 14.70 -19.20 -13.44
N ALA A 70 15.77 -19.46 -14.19
CA ALA A 70 16.51 -20.71 -14.02
C ALA A 70 17.17 -20.83 -12.65
N TYR A 71 17.65 -19.73 -12.09
CA TYR A 71 18.15 -19.68 -10.71
C TYR A 71 17.12 -20.23 -9.72
N TYR A 72 15.87 -19.78 -9.82
CA TYR A 72 14.80 -20.24 -8.94
C TYR A 72 14.52 -21.75 -9.09
N TYR A 73 14.36 -22.24 -10.32
CA TYR A 73 14.09 -23.67 -10.57
C TYR A 73 15.23 -24.59 -10.17
N VAL A 74 16.47 -24.16 -10.39
CA VAL A 74 17.64 -24.97 -10.04
C VAL A 74 17.89 -24.97 -8.53
N ASN A 75 17.87 -23.79 -7.89
CA ASN A 75 18.28 -23.68 -6.49
C ASN A 75 17.16 -23.94 -5.49
N TYR A 76 15.91 -23.59 -5.79
CA TYR A 76 14.79 -23.80 -4.88
C TYR A 76 14.00 -25.07 -5.18
N TYR A 77 13.84 -25.44 -6.45
CA TYR A 77 13.09 -26.63 -6.86
C TYR A 77 13.97 -27.85 -7.18
N GLY A 78 15.30 -27.71 -7.09
CA GLY A 78 16.26 -28.81 -7.27
C GLY A 78 16.30 -29.39 -8.69
N MET A 79 15.83 -28.63 -9.68
CA MET A 79 15.83 -29.06 -11.08
C MET A 79 17.24 -28.94 -11.69
N THR A 80 17.57 -29.80 -12.65
CA THR A 80 18.79 -29.60 -13.46
C THR A 80 18.58 -28.46 -14.46
N TYR A 81 19.64 -27.79 -14.91
CA TYR A 81 19.53 -26.80 -16.00
C TYR A 81 18.82 -27.36 -17.24
N GLU A 82 19.01 -28.65 -17.56
CA GLU A 82 18.26 -29.33 -18.62
C GLU A 82 16.76 -29.44 -18.29
N ALA A 83 16.40 -29.87 -17.09
CA ALA A 83 15.01 -29.97 -16.66
C ALA A 83 14.32 -28.59 -16.63
N THR A 84 15.03 -27.57 -16.18
CA THR A 84 14.57 -26.17 -16.16
C THR A 84 14.35 -25.64 -17.57
N ALA A 85 15.30 -25.83 -18.50
CA ALA A 85 15.13 -25.40 -19.88
C ALA A 85 13.94 -26.10 -20.55
N ASN A 86 13.76 -27.40 -20.29
CA ASN A 86 12.62 -28.15 -20.81
C ASN A 86 11.29 -27.65 -20.20
N TYR A 87 11.26 -27.36 -18.91
CA TYR A 87 10.06 -26.86 -18.23
C TYR A 87 9.67 -25.46 -18.73
N LEU A 88 10.63 -24.54 -18.86
CA LEU A 88 10.37 -23.20 -19.40
C LEU A 88 9.92 -23.25 -20.86
N ALA A 89 10.52 -24.14 -21.68
CA ALA A 89 10.06 -24.36 -23.05
C ALA A 89 8.62 -24.88 -23.09
N GLN A 90 8.25 -25.79 -22.18
CA GLN A 90 6.87 -26.27 -22.04
C GLN A 90 5.92 -25.16 -21.62
N SER A 91 6.30 -24.35 -20.63
CA SER A 91 5.50 -23.22 -20.13
C SER A 91 5.22 -22.21 -21.25
N LEU A 92 6.26 -21.80 -21.99
CA LEU A 92 6.12 -20.89 -23.13
C LEU A 92 5.22 -21.48 -24.23
N ALA A 93 5.38 -22.76 -24.56
CA ALA A 93 4.55 -23.42 -25.56
C ALA A 93 3.08 -23.52 -25.13
N GLN A 94 2.82 -23.81 -23.84
CA GLN A 94 1.48 -23.82 -23.26
C GLN A 94 0.84 -22.42 -23.26
N GLN A 95 1.62 -21.37 -22.97
CA GLN A 95 1.16 -19.99 -23.06
C GLN A 95 0.74 -19.64 -24.50
N LYS A 96 1.55 -19.97 -25.52
CA LYS A 96 1.16 -19.75 -26.93
C LYS A 96 -0.11 -20.53 -27.29
N LEU A 97 -0.25 -21.77 -26.82
CA LEU A 97 -1.45 -22.56 -27.05
C LEU A 97 -2.70 -21.93 -26.43
N LEU A 98 -2.58 -21.43 -25.19
CA LEU A 98 -3.66 -20.73 -24.50
C LEU A 98 -4.08 -19.44 -25.21
N VAL A 99 -3.12 -18.68 -25.74
CA VAL A 99 -3.39 -17.48 -26.54
C VAL A 99 -4.14 -17.83 -27.83
N LEU A 100 -3.71 -18.86 -28.56
CA LEU A 100 -4.40 -19.31 -29.79
C LEU A 100 -5.83 -19.76 -29.52
N PHE A 101 -6.03 -20.48 -28.41
CA PHE A 101 -7.34 -20.88 -27.91
C PHE A 101 -8.21 -19.67 -27.56
N ALA A 102 -7.66 -18.71 -26.81
CA ALA A 102 -8.37 -17.49 -26.41
C ALA A 102 -8.77 -16.65 -27.63
N LYS A 103 -7.88 -16.53 -28.63
CA LYS A 103 -8.17 -15.83 -29.88
C LYS A 103 -9.39 -16.42 -30.59
N GLU A 104 -9.49 -17.74 -30.70
CA GLU A 104 -10.65 -18.38 -31.32
C GLU A 104 -11.91 -18.28 -30.45
N LYS A 105 -11.80 -18.57 -29.15
CA LYS A 105 -12.96 -18.59 -28.26
C LYS A 105 -13.57 -17.21 -28.07
N VAL A 106 -12.76 -16.18 -27.85
CA VAL A 106 -13.24 -14.79 -27.76
C VAL A 106 -13.89 -14.38 -29.09
N ALA A 107 -13.27 -14.68 -30.24
CA ALA A 107 -13.87 -14.39 -31.55
C ALA A 107 -15.25 -15.05 -31.73
N LYS A 108 -15.43 -16.30 -31.29
CA LYS A 108 -16.73 -16.99 -31.31
C LYS A 108 -17.74 -16.36 -30.37
N LEU A 109 -17.33 -16.02 -29.14
CA LEU A 109 -18.21 -15.40 -28.14
C LEU A 109 -18.65 -14.00 -28.59
N GLU A 110 -17.82 -13.29 -29.35
CA GLU A 110 -18.18 -12.02 -30.02
C GLU A 110 -18.99 -12.21 -31.31
N GLY A 111 -19.33 -13.44 -31.69
CA GLY A 111 -20.13 -13.75 -32.88
C GLY A 111 -19.40 -13.52 -34.21
N LYS A 112 -18.06 -13.53 -34.24
CA LYS A 112 -17.30 -13.41 -35.49
C LYS A 112 -17.39 -14.71 -36.30
N ASN A 113 -17.30 -14.59 -37.63
CA ASN A 113 -17.33 -15.73 -38.56
C ASN A 113 -15.93 -16.21 -39.00
N SER A 114 -14.87 -15.50 -38.57
CA SER A 114 -13.48 -15.80 -38.87
C SER A 114 -12.56 -15.21 -37.79
N LEU A 115 -11.35 -15.74 -37.68
CA LEU A 115 -10.32 -15.17 -36.81
C LEU A 115 -9.87 -13.79 -37.35
N PRO A 116 -9.78 -12.77 -36.49
CA PRO A 116 -9.17 -11.50 -36.86
C PRO A 116 -7.67 -11.65 -37.09
N ALA A 117 -7.09 -10.72 -37.85
CA ALA A 117 -5.66 -10.71 -38.10
C ALA A 117 -4.91 -10.43 -36.80
N ASN A 118 -5.30 -9.38 -36.07
CA ASN A 118 -4.64 -8.92 -34.86
C ASN A 118 -5.47 -9.20 -33.61
N ILE A 119 -4.80 -9.48 -32.49
CA ILE A 119 -5.45 -9.69 -31.18
C ILE A 119 -6.19 -8.42 -30.72
N THR A 120 -5.68 -7.23 -31.07
CA THR A 120 -6.28 -5.94 -30.70
C THR A 120 -7.73 -5.75 -31.19
N GLU A 121 -8.13 -6.48 -32.24
CA GLU A 121 -9.52 -6.51 -32.75
C GLU A 121 -10.49 -7.32 -31.86
N LEU A 122 -9.95 -8.05 -30.89
CA LEU A 122 -10.68 -8.82 -29.87
C LEU A 122 -10.64 -8.16 -28.49
N LEU A 123 -9.97 -7.02 -28.35
CA LEU A 123 -9.86 -6.28 -27.09
C LEU A 123 -10.74 -5.03 -27.13
N SER A 124 -11.26 -4.62 -25.97
CA SER A 124 -11.94 -3.33 -25.79
C SER A 124 -10.96 -2.15 -25.93
N ALA A 125 -11.49 -0.93 -25.98
CA ALA A 125 -10.62 0.26 -25.97
C ALA A 125 -9.88 0.41 -24.64
N ALA A 126 -10.55 0.13 -23.52
CA ALA A 126 -9.95 0.12 -22.18
C ALA A 126 -8.81 -0.90 -22.07
N GLU A 127 -9.03 -2.13 -22.55
CA GLU A 127 -7.99 -3.18 -22.53
C GLU A 127 -6.78 -2.80 -23.38
N ARG A 128 -6.98 -2.22 -24.57
CA ARG A 128 -5.84 -1.75 -25.38
C ARG A 128 -5.08 -0.62 -24.69
N ASN A 129 -5.76 0.25 -23.96
CA ASN A 129 -5.10 1.31 -23.20
C ASN A 129 -4.31 0.76 -22.01
N LYS A 130 -4.91 -0.14 -21.23
CA LYS A 130 -4.23 -0.83 -20.11
C LYS A 130 -2.98 -1.57 -20.58
N ALA A 131 -3.02 -2.19 -21.77
CA ALA A 131 -1.84 -2.81 -22.37
C ALA A 131 -0.69 -1.82 -22.60
N ILE A 132 -1.01 -0.59 -23.03
CA ILE A 132 -0.03 0.49 -23.24
C ILE A 132 0.51 0.96 -21.90
N GLU A 133 -0.37 1.22 -20.92
CA GLU A 133 -0.01 1.66 -19.57
C GLU A 133 0.90 0.66 -18.87
N ASP A 134 0.55 -0.63 -18.88
CA ASP A 134 1.34 -1.70 -18.25
C ASP A 134 2.71 -1.88 -18.94
N THR A 135 2.73 -1.73 -20.27
CA THR A 135 3.99 -1.75 -21.02
C THR A 135 4.87 -0.56 -20.68
N ASN A 136 4.27 0.64 -20.59
CA ASN A 136 4.98 1.86 -20.25
C ASN A 136 5.52 1.81 -18.82
N LYS A 137 4.72 1.34 -17.86
CA LYS A 137 5.14 1.16 -16.47
C LYS A 137 6.33 0.22 -16.36
N SER A 138 6.25 -0.96 -16.99
CA SER A 138 7.36 -1.93 -16.96
C SER A 138 8.67 -1.36 -17.53
N LEU A 139 8.58 -0.55 -18.59
CA LEU A 139 9.74 0.10 -19.20
C LEU A 139 10.24 1.31 -18.38
N LEU A 140 9.33 2.01 -17.69
CA LEU A 140 9.67 3.09 -16.78
C LEU A 140 10.45 2.56 -15.58
N ASP A 141 9.95 1.51 -14.93
CA ASP A 141 10.63 0.86 -13.81
C ASP A 141 12.04 0.39 -14.24
N SER A 142 12.16 -0.19 -15.45
CA SER A 142 13.45 -0.58 -16.03
C SER A 142 14.39 0.60 -16.29
N LEU A 143 13.86 1.74 -16.73
CA LEU A 143 14.64 2.97 -16.94
C LEU A 143 15.13 3.54 -15.62
N VAL A 144 14.28 3.57 -14.59
CA VAL A 144 14.63 4.01 -13.23
C VAL A 144 15.81 3.19 -12.70
N SER A 145 15.73 1.86 -12.77
CA SER A 145 16.85 0.99 -12.36
C SER A 145 18.12 1.19 -13.20
N THR A 146 17.98 1.49 -14.50
CA THR A 146 19.14 1.78 -15.37
C THR A 146 19.82 3.08 -14.94
N VAL A 147 19.04 4.13 -14.64
CA VAL A 147 19.56 5.41 -14.16
C VAL A 147 20.27 5.27 -12.82
N GLU A 148 19.69 4.52 -11.88
CA GLU A 148 20.33 4.21 -10.59
C GLU A 148 21.69 3.51 -10.77
N SER A 149 21.75 2.53 -11.68
CA SER A 149 23.00 1.83 -12.00
C SER A 149 24.06 2.76 -12.56
N LEU A 150 23.69 3.66 -13.49
CA LEU A 150 24.61 4.64 -14.08
C LEU A 150 25.21 5.57 -13.01
N ILE A 151 24.37 6.09 -12.10
CA ILE A 151 24.81 6.94 -10.99
C ILE A 151 25.78 6.17 -10.08
N THR A 152 25.45 4.92 -9.77
CA THR A 152 26.29 4.05 -8.94
C THR A 152 27.65 3.77 -9.57
N GLU A 153 27.68 3.50 -10.88
CA GLU A 153 28.92 3.26 -11.62
C GLU A 153 29.80 4.52 -11.71
N ASP A 154 29.21 5.69 -11.95
CA ASP A 154 29.95 6.95 -11.96
C ASP A 154 30.56 7.26 -10.59
N ASN A 155 29.81 7.04 -9.51
CA ASN A 155 30.29 7.17 -8.14
C ASN A 155 31.45 6.20 -7.84
N ALA A 156 31.42 4.98 -8.39
CA ALA A 156 32.54 4.05 -8.27
C ALA A 156 33.77 4.50 -9.09
N ASN A 157 33.56 5.02 -10.31
CA ASN A 157 34.64 5.39 -11.23
C ASN A 157 35.38 6.68 -10.86
N THR A 158 34.71 7.63 -10.18
CA THR A 158 35.34 8.85 -9.66
C THR A 158 36.40 8.58 -8.58
N THR A 159 36.41 7.41 -7.94
CA THR A 159 37.44 7.05 -6.94
C THR A 159 38.77 6.55 -7.53
N ASN A 160 38.87 6.32 -8.84
CA ASN A 160 40.03 5.66 -9.48
C ASN A 160 40.87 6.53 -10.45
N SER A 161 40.62 7.84 -10.59
CA SER A 161 41.40 8.74 -11.47
C SER A 161 42.08 9.89 -10.71
N ASP A 162 43.34 10.14 -11.03
CA ASP A 162 44.33 11.00 -10.33
C ASP A 162 43.80 12.22 -9.55
N ALA A 163 44.17 12.25 -8.28
CA ALA A 163 44.02 13.36 -7.36
C ALA A 163 44.74 14.64 -7.87
N THR A 164 43.99 15.71 -8.15
CA THR A 164 44.41 17.08 -7.77
C THR A 164 43.23 18.05 -7.58
N LYS A 165 42.92 18.28 -6.28
CA LYS A 165 42.28 19.43 -5.63
C LYS A 165 40.78 19.73 -5.87
N LYS A 166 39.98 19.40 -4.84
CA LYS A 166 39.29 20.42 -4.01
C LYS A 166 39.24 19.93 -2.55
N ASP A 167 39.02 20.89 -1.68
CA ASP A 167 39.51 21.04 -0.31
C ASP A 167 38.91 20.04 0.70
N THR A 168 39.76 19.63 1.65
CA THR A 168 39.53 18.64 2.68
C THR A 168 38.66 19.16 3.83
N THR A 169 37.53 18.51 4.08
CA THR A 169 37.09 18.23 5.45
C THR A 169 37.23 16.74 5.69
N GLU A 170 38.35 16.37 6.34
CA GLU A 170 38.71 15.01 6.71
C GLU A 170 37.67 14.36 7.63
N THR A 171 37.22 13.16 7.28
CA THR A 171 36.79 12.18 8.29
C THR A 171 37.48 10.83 8.03
N LYS A 172 38.35 10.47 8.98
CA LYS A 172 39.05 9.19 9.17
C LYS A 172 38.38 7.96 8.54
N VAL A 173 39.13 7.27 7.68
CA VAL A 173 38.91 5.85 7.36
C VAL A 173 39.16 5.02 8.62
N THR A 174 38.13 4.35 9.13
CA THR A 174 38.24 3.36 10.19
C THR A 174 38.41 1.95 9.63
N ASP A 175 39.14 1.09 10.34
CA ASP A 175 39.41 -0.31 9.94
C ASP A 175 38.14 -1.09 9.55
N PRO A 176 38.16 -1.98 8.54
CA PRO A 176 37.00 -2.73 8.09
C PRO A 176 36.54 -3.78 9.13
N VAL A 177 35.23 -4.03 9.17
CA VAL A 177 34.59 -5.04 10.03
C VAL A 177 33.93 -6.12 9.18
N TYR A 178 33.63 -7.28 9.78
CA TYR A 178 33.04 -8.42 9.08
C TYR A 178 31.64 -8.76 9.63
N VAL A 179 30.72 -9.14 8.75
CA VAL A 179 29.42 -9.71 9.14
C VAL A 179 29.40 -11.17 8.72
N ARG A 180 29.13 -12.07 9.66
CA ARG A 180 29.04 -13.51 9.44
C ARG A 180 27.60 -13.96 9.55
N PHE A 181 27.24 -15.00 8.82
CA PHE A 181 25.90 -15.54 8.77
C PHE A 181 25.92 -16.99 9.23
N GLU A 182 25.28 -17.27 10.36
CA GLU A 182 25.05 -18.61 10.91
C GLU A 182 23.63 -19.05 10.52
N SER A 183 23.54 -19.89 9.50
CA SER A 183 22.26 -20.31 8.90
C SER A 183 21.46 -21.27 9.78
N ASN A 184 21.95 -21.66 10.96
CA ASN A 184 21.25 -22.52 11.93
C ASN A 184 20.70 -23.81 11.29
N GLY A 185 21.53 -24.44 10.45
CA GLY A 185 21.22 -25.67 9.73
C GLY A 185 20.56 -25.48 8.36
N GLY A 186 20.50 -24.26 7.84
CA GLY A 186 20.19 -23.96 6.43
C GLY A 186 21.43 -23.94 5.52
N SER A 187 21.27 -23.52 4.26
CA SER A 187 22.38 -23.38 3.30
C SER A 187 23.44 -22.37 3.78
N THR A 188 24.69 -22.57 3.35
CA THR A 188 25.82 -21.71 3.73
C THR A 188 25.68 -20.34 3.09
N VAL A 189 25.96 -19.28 3.86
CA VAL A 189 25.94 -17.89 3.41
C VAL A 189 27.34 -17.27 3.58
N GLU A 190 27.83 -16.56 2.57
CA GLU A 190 29.17 -15.96 2.59
C GLU A 190 29.26 -14.77 3.54
N LYS A 191 30.39 -14.64 4.25
CA LYS A 191 30.63 -13.50 5.14
C LYS A 191 30.95 -12.23 4.34
N GLN A 192 30.50 -11.10 4.83
CA GLN A 192 30.76 -9.80 4.22
C GLN A 192 31.90 -9.07 4.91
N LYS A 193 32.59 -8.20 4.16
CA LYS A 193 33.61 -7.27 4.64
C LYS A 193 33.15 -5.86 4.30
N ILE A 194 32.81 -5.08 5.32
CA ILE A 194 32.24 -3.74 5.18
C ILE A 194 33.06 -2.71 5.98
N GLN A 195 32.94 -1.43 5.64
CA GLN A 195 33.58 -0.37 6.39
C GLN A 195 32.90 -0.20 7.75
N LYS A 196 33.68 0.04 8.81
CA LYS A 196 33.13 0.31 10.14
C LYS A 196 32.22 1.52 10.11
N GLY A 197 30.98 1.35 10.59
CA GLY A 197 29.94 2.38 10.57
C GLY A 197 29.03 2.35 9.34
N SER A 198 29.28 1.45 8.38
CA SER A 198 28.39 1.18 7.24
C SER A 198 27.43 0.03 7.54
N VAL A 199 26.37 -0.10 6.74
CA VAL A 199 25.40 -1.21 6.84
C VAL A 199 25.90 -2.45 6.10
N ALA A 200 25.35 -3.62 6.45
CA ALA A 200 25.61 -4.87 5.74
C ALA A 200 24.55 -5.06 4.64
N THR A 201 24.91 -5.73 3.55
CA THR A 201 23.92 -6.10 2.51
C THR A 201 23.19 -7.36 2.98
N GLU A 202 21.87 -7.40 2.87
CA GLU A 202 21.13 -8.63 3.17
C GLU A 202 21.51 -9.74 2.17
N PRO A 203 21.90 -10.94 2.63
CA PRO A 203 22.17 -12.05 1.73
C PRO A 203 20.87 -12.75 1.30
N ASP A 204 20.91 -13.43 0.14
CA ASP A 204 19.85 -14.35 -0.26
C ASP A 204 19.44 -15.28 0.89
N ASP A 205 18.12 -15.45 1.05
CA ASP A 205 17.54 -16.32 2.07
C ASP A 205 18.18 -17.71 2.03
N PRO A 206 18.76 -18.18 3.15
CA PRO A 206 19.24 -19.54 3.21
C PRO A 206 18.04 -20.48 3.07
N THR A 207 18.30 -21.74 2.73
CA THR A 207 17.25 -22.78 2.62
C THR A 207 17.47 -23.89 3.64
N LYS A 208 16.40 -24.36 4.29
CA LYS A 208 16.41 -25.48 5.24
C LYS A 208 15.20 -26.38 5.00
N SER A 209 15.46 -27.65 4.69
CA SER A 209 14.40 -28.61 4.34
C SER A 209 13.35 -28.73 5.46
N GLY A 210 12.07 -28.55 5.11
CA GLY A 210 10.93 -28.63 6.02
C GLY A 210 10.63 -27.36 6.82
N TYR A 211 11.33 -26.26 6.56
CA TYR A 211 11.18 -24.99 7.27
C TYR A 211 11.16 -23.80 6.30
N THR A 212 10.39 -22.76 6.63
CA THR A 212 10.38 -21.46 5.97
C THR A 212 11.37 -20.54 6.68
N PHE A 213 12.24 -19.85 5.93
CA PHE A 213 13.13 -18.83 6.48
C PHE A 213 12.30 -17.64 6.94
N TYR A 214 12.56 -17.15 8.14
CA TYR A 214 11.78 -16.06 8.76
C TYR A 214 12.56 -14.76 8.88
N GLY A 215 13.89 -14.80 8.75
CA GLY A 215 14.73 -13.61 8.92
C GLY A 215 16.03 -13.82 9.68
N TRP A 216 16.89 -12.80 9.64
CA TRP A 216 18.19 -12.76 10.31
C TRP A 216 18.11 -12.05 11.67
N TYR A 217 18.76 -12.58 12.71
CA TYR A 217 18.72 -11.99 14.05
C TYR A 217 20.14 -11.82 14.63
N ALA A 218 20.38 -10.74 15.38
CA ALA A 218 21.66 -10.50 16.03
C ALA A 218 21.93 -11.37 17.27
N ASP A 219 20.90 -12.07 17.77
CA ASP A 219 20.95 -12.96 18.93
C ASP A 219 20.56 -14.39 18.55
N GLU A 220 21.32 -15.38 19.02
CA GLU A 220 21.10 -16.81 18.74
C GLU A 220 19.80 -17.35 19.32
N ASN A 221 19.22 -16.67 20.32
CA ASN A 221 17.96 -17.06 20.96
C ASN A 221 16.74 -16.33 20.35
N PHE A 222 16.94 -15.50 19.31
CA PHE A 222 15.89 -14.76 18.59
C PHE A 222 15.00 -13.88 19.49
N THR A 223 15.57 -13.32 20.57
CA THR A 223 14.81 -12.59 21.61
C THR A 223 14.52 -11.12 21.27
N GLY A 224 15.00 -10.62 20.14
CA GLY A 224 14.81 -9.25 19.64
C GLY A 224 14.05 -9.18 18.32
N LYS A 225 14.01 -7.99 17.69
CA LYS A 225 13.51 -7.81 16.32
C LYS A 225 14.49 -8.39 15.29
N GLU A 226 14.00 -8.63 14.08
CA GLU A 226 14.83 -8.98 12.92
C GLU A 226 15.89 -7.90 12.68
N PHE A 227 17.05 -8.31 12.16
CA PHE A 227 18.17 -7.43 11.88
C PHE A 227 17.85 -6.56 10.67
N ASP A 228 17.81 -5.26 10.91
CA ASP A 228 17.52 -4.25 9.89
C ASP A 228 18.81 -3.93 9.11
N PHE A 229 18.92 -4.45 7.89
CA PHE A 229 20.06 -4.25 6.99
C PHE A 229 20.11 -2.84 6.38
N GLU A 230 19.01 -2.09 6.40
CA GLU A 230 18.93 -0.74 5.82
C GLU A 230 19.41 0.34 6.79
N ASN A 231 19.11 0.19 8.08
CA ASN A 231 19.37 1.25 9.07
C ASN A 231 20.42 0.88 10.14
N THR A 232 20.82 -0.39 10.27
CA THR A 232 21.74 -0.81 11.34
C THR A 232 23.22 -0.68 10.94
N ALA A 233 23.85 0.42 11.36
CA ALA A 233 25.30 0.62 11.16
C ALA A 233 26.16 -0.39 11.93
N VAL A 234 27.01 -1.13 11.22
CA VAL A 234 27.87 -2.17 11.79
C VAL A 234 29.19 -1.56 12.26
N ASN A 235 29.31 -1.42 13.58
CA ASN A 235 30.45 -0.76 14.21
C ASN A 235 31.56 -1.71 14.70
N GLU A 236 31.26 -3.02 14.74
CA GLU A 236 32.20 -4.10 15.07
C GLU A 236 31.83 -5.39 14.33
N THR A 237 32.77 -6.34 14.27
CA THR A 237 32.52 -7.63 13.60
C THR A 237 31.46 -8.44 14.35
N MET A 238 30.41 -8.90 13.67
CA MET A 238 29.28 -9.58 14.30
C MET A 238 28.81 -10.82 13.50
N THR A 239 27.94 -11.63 14.11
CA THR A 239 27.29 -12.79 13.49
C THR A 239 25.78 -12.64 13.56
N LEU A 240 25.08 -12.89 12.45
CA LEU A 240 23.63 -12.94 12.34
C LEU A 240 23.16 -14.39 12.23
N TYR A 241 22.03 -14.70 12.85
CA TYR A 241 21.50 -16.04 13.04
C TYR A 241 20.16 -16.20 12.31
N ALA A 242 20.05 -17.18 11.42
CA ALA A 242 18.83 -17.46 10.68
C ALA A 242 17.73 -18.06 11.58
N LYS A 243 16.52 -17.51 11.53
CA LYS A 243 15.34 -18.06 12.20
C LYS A 243 14.48 -18.85 11.21
N TRP A 244 13.92 -19.95 11.70
CA TRP A 244 13.18 -20.92 10.89
C TRP A 244 11.82 -21.23 11.51
N VAL A 245 10.78 -21.31 10.68
CA VAL A 245 9.43 -21.76 11.07
C VAL A 245 9.10 -23.06 10.34
N GLU A 246 8.57 -24.06 11.02
CA GLU A 246 8.25 -25.37 10.42
C GLU A 246 7.14 -25.24 9.36
N TYR A 247 7.33 -25.88 8.21
CA TYR A 247 6.40 -25.79 7.07
C TYR A 247 5.07 -26.47 7.39
N VAL A 248 4.00 -25.68 7.55
CA VAL A 248 2.61 -26.14 7.60
C VAL A 248 1.92 -25.80 6.28
N SER A 249 1.21 -26.76 5.68
CA SER A 249 0.63 -26.63 4.32
C SER A 249 -0.21 -25.36 4.12
N PRO A 250 -0.14 -24.73 2.92
CA PRO A 250 -0.79 -23.45 2.69
C PRO A 250 -2.32 -23.55 2.68
N ARG A 251 -2.97 -22.64 3.42
CA ARG A 251 -4.35 -22.22 3.20
C ARG A 251 -4.32 -21.16 2.09
N THR A 252 -5.27 -21.23 1.16
CA THR A 252 -5.40 -20.26 0.06
C THR A 252 -5.81 -18.90 0.62
N GLU A 253 -4.88 -17.95 0.62
CA GLU A 253 -5.20 -16.53 0.69
C GLU A 253 -4.82 -15.90 -0.65
N LEU A 254 -5.76 -15.13 -1.20
CA LEU A 254 -5.51 -14.27 -2.34
C LEU A 254 -4.49 -13.21 -1.92
N PRO A 255 -3.49 -12.88 -2.76
CA PRO A 255 -2.68 -11.70 -2.51
C PRO A 255 -3.59 -10.47 -2.43
N GLU A 256 -3.27 -9.52 -1.54
CA GLU A 256 -3.84 -8.19 -1.58
C GLU A 256 -3.61 -7.62 -2.99
N VAL A 257 -4.71 -7.39 -3.69
CA VAL A 257 -4.72 -6.55 -4.88
C VAL A 257 -4.61 -5.14 -4.32
N GLU A 258 -3.47 -4.48 -4.50
CA GLU A 258 -3.45 -3.02 -4.43
C GLU A 258 -4.54 -2.52 -5.38
N GLU A 259 -5.45 -1.69 -4.89
CA GLU A 259 -6.52 -1.15 -5.73
C GLU A 259 -5.89 -0.33 -6.87
N GLU A 260 -5.68 -0.99 -8.03
CA GLU A 260 -5.45 -0.31 -9.29
C GLU A 260 -6.69 0.55 -9.56
N ASP A 261 -6.47 1.85 -9.79
CA ASP A 261 -7.44 2.84 -10.27
C ASP A 261 -8.57 2.23 -11.11
N ASP A 262 -9.83 2.51 -10.75
CA ASP A 262 -11.13 2.42 -11.48
C ASP A 262 -11.16 1.75 -12.88
N TYR A 263 -10.43 0.65 -13.08
CA TYR A 263 -10.22 0.03 -14.37
C TYR A 263 -11.41 -0.85 -14.69
N ASP A 264 -12.36 -0.29 -15.43
CA ASP A 264 -13.46 -1.05 -16.01
C ASP A 264 -13.08 -1.56 -17.42
N PRO A 265 -12.78 -2.86 -17.59
CA PRO A 265 -12.43 -3.43 -18.90
C PRO A 265 -13.58 -3.40 -19.91
N ASP A 266 -14.83 -3.22 -19.43
CA ASP A 266 -16.04 -3.15 -20.24
C ASP A 266 -16.55 -1.70 -20.41
N SER A 267 -15.76 -0.71 -19.98
CA SER A 267 -16.09 0.70 -20.15
C SER A 267 -16.41 1.04 -21.60
N THR A 268 -17.53 1.76 -21.77
CA THR A 268 -18.02 2.25 -23.07
C THR A 268 -17.70 3.72 -23.30
N GLU A 269 -17.03 4.36 -22.34
CA GLU A 269 -16.60 5.75 -22.47
C GLU A 269 -15.47 5.90 -23.50
N ASP A 270 -15.28 7.11 -24.00
CA ASP A 270 -14.21 7.43 -24.94
C ASP A 270 -12.85 7.34 -24.24
N VAL A 271 -12.27 6.14 -24.20
CA VAL A 271 -10.94 5.90 -23.61
C VAL A 271 -9.87 6.60 -24.46
N LYS A 272 -9.28 7.66 -23.89
CA LYS A 272 -8.10 8.31 -24.47
C LYS A 272 -6.90 7.36 -24.33
N GLN A 273 -6.25 7.05 -25.45
CA GLN A 273 -5.06 6.21 -25.42
C GLN A 273 -3.87 6.96 -24.83
N ALA A 274 -3.15 6.30 -23.92
CA ALA A 274 -1.87 6.74 -23.42
C ALA A 274 -0.82 6.80 -24.54
N ASP A 275 0.13 7.73 -24.40
CA ASP A 275 1.26 7.84 -25.32
C ASP A 275 2.21 6.66 -25.10
N LYS A 276 2.77 6.08 -26.17
CA LYS A 276 3.72 4.97 -26.05
C LYS A 276 5.05 5.43 -25.47
N PHE A 277 5.71 4.60 -24.66
CA PHE A 277 6.95 4.92 -23.96
C PHE A 277 8.04 5.64 -24.81
N PHE A 278 8.33 5.15 -26.01
CA PHE A 278 9.38 5.72 -26.88
C PHE A 278 8.89 6.85 -27.81
N SER A 279 7.62 7.24 -27.72
CA SER A 279 7.06 8.37 -28.48
C SER A 279 7.69 9.71 -28.05
N ALA A 280 7.59 10.72 -28.92
CA ALA A 280 8.10 12.04 -28.59
C ALA A 280 7.29 12.68 -27.44
N GLU A 281 5.99 12.39 -27.41
CA GLU A 281 5.03 12.87 -26.43
C GLU A 281 5.32 12.29 -25.03
N TYR A 282 5.56 10.98 -24.92
CA TYR A 282 5.91 10.35 -23.64
C TYR A 282 7.30 10.78 -23.15
N LYS A 283 8.29 10.86 -24.05
CA LYS A 283 9.63 11.36 -23.69
C LYS A 283 9.60 12.81 -23.20
N ALA A 284 8.70 13.64 -23.72
CA ALA A 284 8.51 14.99 -23.22
C ALA A 284 7.96 14.99 -21.79
N GLN A 285 7.07 14.06 -21.44
CA GLN A 285 6.53 13.90 -20.08
C GLN A 285 7.60 13.44 -19.09
N LEU A 286 8.48 12.52 -19.49
CA LEU A 286 9.61 12.04 -18.66
C LEU A 286 10.59 13.15 -18.25
N LEU A 287 10.65 14.25 -19.01
CA LEU A 287 11.62 15.34 -18.82
C LEU A 287 10.95 16.67 -18.41
N ASP A 288 9.63 16.68 -18.23
CA ASP A 288 8.87 17.86 -17.82
C ASP A 288 9.04 18.07 -16.31
N ASP A 289 9.92 18.98 -15.91
CA ASP A 289 10.15 19.36 -14.52
C ASP A 289 9.32 20.57 -14.09
N THR A 290 8.37 21.01 -14.93
CA THR A 290 7.63 22.26 -14.70
C THR A 290 6.35 22.06 -13.89
N LYS A 291 5.92 20.82 -13.73
CA LYS A 291 4.71 20.44 -12.99
C LYS A 291 5.04 19.49 -11.86
N GLU A 292 4.35 19.67 -10.75
CA GLU A 292 4.53 18.87 -9.53
C GLU A 292 4.05 17.43 -9.71
N ASP A 293 3.06 17.20 -10.57
CA ASP A 293 2.46 15.89 -10.90
C ASP A 293 3.07 15.24 -12.16
N SER A 294 4.24 15.70 -12.60
CA SER A 294 4.93 15.13 -13.75
C SER A 294 5.62 13.80 -13.42
N LEU A 295 5.86 12.96 -14.42
CA LEU A 295 6.69 11.76 -14.25
C LEU A 295 8.12 12.10 -13.79
N PHE A 296 8.66 13.25 -14.21
CA PHE A 296 9.98 13.66 -13.77
C PHE A 296 10.01 13.90 -12.25
N THR A 297 9.00 14.59 -11.71
CA THR A 297 8.93 14.93 -10.29
C THR A 297 8.57 13.72 -9.44
N THR A 298 7.54 12.96 -9.80
CA THR A 298 7.03 11.87 -8.96
C THR A 298 7.85 10.58 -9.04
N GLU A 299 8.56 10.32 -10.15
CA GLU A 299 9.28 9.04 -10.33
C GLU A 299 10.79 9.20 -10.24
N PHE A 300 11.35 10.30 -10.76
CA PHE A 300 12.81 10.48 -10.82
C PHE A 300 13.35 11.42 -9.76
N LEU A 301 12.70 12.55 -9.50
CA LEU A 301 13.21 13.56 -8.57
C LEU A 301 13.02 13.16 -7.10
N GLU A 302 11.98 12.37 -6.83
CA GLU A 302 11.67 11.83 -5.50
C GLU A 302 12.36 10.49 -5.20
N ALA A 303 13.12 9.93 -6.16
CA ALA A 303 13.77 8.63 -5.96
C ALA A 303 15.00 8.71 -5.04
N ASP A 304 15.22 7.68 -4.22
CA ASP A 304 16.31 7.61 -3.24
C ASP A 304 17.71 7.78 -3.84
N PHE A 305 17.92 7.35 -5.10
CA PHE A 305 19.21 7.50 -5.77
C PHE A 305 19.59 8.96 -6.07
N VAL A 306 18.64 9.90 -5.99
CA VAL A 306 18.87 11.33 -6.26
C VAL A 306 19.88 11.92 -5.27
N ASP A 307 19.87 11.46 -4.02
CA ASP A 307 20.80 11.88 -2.97
C ASP A 307 22.26 11.47 -3.28
N ASN A 308 22.45 10.50 -4.17
CA ASN A 308 23.76 10.02 -4.59
C ASN A 308 24.32 10.78 -5.81
N ILE A 309 23.59 11.75 -6.37
CA ILE A 309 24.03 12.51 -7.54
C ILE A 309 25.03 13.60 -7.13
N VAL A 310 26.23 13.53 -7.69
CA VAL A 310 27.25 14.58 -7.53
C VAL A 310 27.02 15.68 -8.58
N VAL A 311 26.81 16.91 -8.12
CA VAL A 311 26.59 18.07 -9.00
C VAL A 311 27.90 18.85 -9.20
N ASP A 312 28.38 18.92 -10.44
CA ASP A 312 29.55 19.71 -10.82
C ASP A 312 29.34 21.23 -10.71
N ASP A 313 30.43 21.98 -10.55
CA ASP A 313 30.43 23.46 -10.52
C ASP A 313 29.82 24.04 -11.82
N GLY A 314 28.53 24.38 -11.79
CA GLY A 314 27.82 25.07 -12.88
C GLY A 314 26.57 24.37 -13.46
N LYS A 315 26.25 23.15 -13.02
CA LYS A 315 24.98 22.47 -13.35
C LYS A 315 24.03 22.46 -12.15
N THR A 316 22.74 22.25 -12.39
CA THR A 316 21.74 21.98 -11.35
C THR A 316 21.52 20.47 -11.24
N LEU A 317 21.05 19.99 -10.08
CA LEU A 317 20.65 18.59 -9.87
C LEU A 317 19.71 18.11 -10.98
N VAL A 318 18.66 18.89 -11.26
CA VAL A 318 17.68 18.63 -12.32
C VAL A 318 18.34 18.49 -13.69
N SER A 319 19.32 19.33 -14.03
CA SER A 319 20.05 19.22 -15.29
C SER A 319 20.89 17.96 -15.37
N VAL A 320 21.52 17.54 -14.26
CA VAL A 320 22.33 16.32 -14.20
C VAL A 320 21.44 15.08 -14.29
N LEU A 321 20.32 15.07 -13.56
CA LEU A 321 19.34 13.99 -13.61
C LEU A 321 18.73 13.82 -15.01
N LYS A 322 18.42 14.93 -15.70
CA LYS A 322 17.99 14.87 -17.12
C LYS A 322 19.06 14.29 -18.03
N ASP A 323 20.34 14.54 -17.78
CA ASP A 323 21.44 13.93 -18.54
C ASP A 323 21.45 12.40 -18.30
N TYR A 324 21.37 11.95 -17.04
CA TYR A 324 21.29 10.53 -16.69
C TYR A 324 20.06 9.83 -17.28
N ILE A 325 18.87 10.45 -17.24
CA ILE A 325 17.66 9.88 -17.84
C ILE A 325 17.85 9.69 -19.36
N ASN A 326 18.45 10.66 -20.05
CA ASN A 326 18.71 10.54 -21.48
C ASN A 326 19.76 9.47 -21.80
N GLU A 327 20.79 9.33 -20.95
CA GLU A 327 21.79 8.26 -21.07
C GLU A 327 21.17 6.88 -20.83
N GLY A 328 20.40 6.73 -19.74
CA GLY A 328 19.66 5.52 -19.43
C GLY A 328 18.67 5.12 -20.52
N LEU A 329 17.97 6.10 -21.12
CA LEU A 329 17.12 5.86 -22.30
C LEU A 329 17.92 5.30 -23.48
N SER A 330 19.08 5.90 -23.79
CA SER A 330 19.94 5.46 -24.90
C SER A 330 20.52 4.06 -24.66
N GLU A 331 20.92 3.76 -23.43
CA GLU A 331 21.39 2.44 -23.02
C GLU A 331 20.28 1.41 -23.09
N MET A 332 19.11 1.70 -22.52
CA MET A 332 17.94 0.82 -22.57
C MET A 332 17.52 0.54 -24.02
N GLU A 333 17.44 1.56 -24.89
CA GLU A 333 17.15 1.35 -26.32
C GLU A 333 18.14 0.37 -26.96
N THR A 334 19.44 0.52 -26.64
CA THR A 334 20.51 -0.34 -27.16
C THR A 334 20.39 -1.77 -26.64
N ASN A 335 20.17 -1.94 -25.33
CA ASN A 335 20.01 -3.23 -24.67
C ASN A 335 18.78 -3.98 -25.19
N LEU A 336 17.65 -3.30 -25.35
CA LEU A 336 16.43 -3.88 -25.91
C LEU A 336 16.62 -4.38 -27.36
N LYS A 337 17.26 -3.57 -28.22
CA LYS A 337 17.55 -3.98 -29.61
C LYS A 337 18.47 -5.19 -29.66
N ASN A 338 19.48 -5.23 -28.80
CA ASN A 338 20.43 -6.34 -28.72
C ASN A 338 19.76 -7.62 -28.19
N ASN A 339 19.01 -7.52 -27.10
CA ASN A 339 18.36 -8.65 -26.43
C ASN A 339 17.24 -9.27 -27.27
N LEU A 340 16.45 -8.44 -27.96
CA LEU A 340 15.34 -8.90 -28.81
C LEU A 340 15.76 -9.09 -30.28
N TYR A 341 17.01 -8.81 -30.62
CA TYR A 341 17.58 -8.88 -31.97
C TYR A 341 16.74 -8.11 -33.01
N LYS A 342 16.26 -6.92 -32.63
CA LYS A 342 15.44 -6.03 -33.46
C LYS A 342 16.26 -4.86 -33.99
N ASP A 343 15.86 -4.35 -35.15
CA ASP A 343 16.60 -3.29 -35.84
C ASP A 343 16.22 -1.88 -35.33
N ASN A 344 15.06 -1.74 -34.69
CA ASN A 344 14.57 -0.48 -34.11
C ASN A 344 13.84 -0.73 -32.79
N VAL A 345 13.72 0.32 -31.96
CA VAL A 345 13.10 0.25 -30.63
C VAL A 345 11.58 0.11 -30.68
N GLU A 346 10.91 0.61 -31.72
CA GLU A 346 9.45 0.47 -31.86
C GLU A 346 9.05 -1.01 -31.99
N ASP A 347 9.84 -1.82 -32.69
CA ASP A 347 9.65 -3.27 -32.76
C ASP A 347 9.92 -3.97 -31.41
N CYS A 348 10.82 -3.43 -30.58
CA CYS A 348 11.04 -3.91 -29.22
C CYS A 348 9.83 -3.57 -28.34
N TYR A 349 9.33 -2.34 -28.40
CA TYR A 349 8.15 -1.91 -27.67
C TYR A 349 6.92 -2.74 -28.04
N ASN A 350 6.68 -2.93 -29.34
CA ASN A 350 5.54 -3.71 -29.82
C ASN A 350 5.63 -5.19 -29.40
N TYR A 351 6.83 -5.75 -29.19
CA TYR A 351 6.98 -7.10 -28.63
C TYR A 351 6.41 -7.21 -27.21
N TYR A 352 6.73 -6.25 -26.32
CA TYR A 352 6.17 -6.23 -24.96
C TYR A 352 4.67 -5.90 -24.97
N LEU A 353 4.26 -4.94 -25.80
CA LEU A 353 2.85 -4.58 -25.96
C LEU A 353 2.01 -5.76 -26.45
N ASP A 354 2.51 -6.54 -27.42
CA ASP A 354 1.83 -7.74 -27.89
C ASP A 354 1.73 -8.82 -26.81
N SER A 355 2.72 -8.91 -25.92
CA SER A 355 2.62 -9.77 -24.74
C SER A 355 1.51 -9.31 -23.80
N GLN A 356 1.36 -8.00 -23.56
CA GLN A 356 0.26 -7.47 -22.75
C GLN A 356 -1.10 -7.70 -23.39
N HIS A 357 -1.22 -7.50 -24.71
CA HIS A 357 -2.44 -7.85 -25.45
C HIS A 357 -2.81 -9.33 -25.30
N GLN A 358 -1.82 -10.24 -25.31
CA GLN A 358 -2.04 -11.67 -25.12
C GLN A 358 -2.55 -11.99 -23.72
N SER A 359 -1.94 -11.41 -22.68
CA SER A 359 -2.37 -11.56 -21.28
C SER A 359 -3.81 -11.06 -21.09
N LEU A 360 -4.12 -9.88 -21.60
CA LEU A 360 -5.46 -9.28 -21.51
C LEU A 360 -6.51 -10.08 -22.31
N LEU A 361 -6.15 -10.68 -23.45
CA LEU A 361 -7.04 -11.57 -24.20
C LEU A 361 -7.41 -12.81 -23.39
N VAL A 362 -6.47 -13.38 -22.64
CA VAL A 362 -6.72 -14.52 -21.75
C VAL A 362 -7.60 -14.11 -20.57
N ALA A 363 -7.34 -12.94 -19.97
CA ALA A 363 -8.20 -12.38 -18.93
C ALA A 363 -9.63 -12.12 -19.44
N ARG A 364 -9.76 -11.58 -20.66
CA ARG A 364 -11.04 -11.36 -21.34
C ARG A 364 -11.79 -12.67 -21.56
N LEU A 365 -11.11 -13.71 -22.05
CA LEU A 365 -11.70 -15.04 -22.17
C LEU A 365 -12.28 -15.52 -20.83
N LYS A 366 -11.50 -15.41 -19.74
CA LYS A 366 -11.94 -15.79 -18.40
C LYS A 366 -13.22 -15.06 -18.00
N ARG A 367 -13.28 -13.73 -18.19
CA ARG A 367 -14.47 -12.92 -17.91
C ARG A 367 -15.67 -13.37 -18.77
N MET A 368 -15.49 -13.48 -20.09
CA MET A 368 -16.58 -13.83 -21.00
C MET A 368 -17.16 -15.23 -20.75
N VAL A 369 -16.32 -16.23 -20.45
CA VAL A 369 -16.78 -17.57 -20.06
C VAL A 369 -17.53 -17.50 -18.72
N GLY A 370 -17.01 -16.72 -17.79
CA GLY A 370 -17.61 -16.48 -16.49
C GLY A 370 -18.97 -15.79 -16.51
N ASN A 371 -19.33 -15.05 -17.58
CA ASN A 371 -20.64 -14.38 -17.69
C ASN A 371 -21.85 -15.32 -17.66
N SER A 372 -21.64 -16.61 -17.94
CA SER A 372 -22.69 -17.63 -17.82
C SER A 372 -22.85 -18.20 -16.41
N ALA A 373 -21.93 -17.89 -15.48
CA ALA A 373 -22.02 -18.34 -14.10
C ALA A 373 -23.23 -17.71 -13.41
N GLN A 374 -23.97 -18.54 -12.67
CA GLN A 374 -25.13 -18.15 -11.89
C GLN A 374 -25.03 -18.82 -10.53
N VAL A 375 -25.39 -18.08 -9.48
CA VAL A 375 -25.49 -18.60 -8.11
C VAL A 375 -26.95 -18.72 -7.74
N THR A 376 -27.34 -19.88 -7.24
CA THR A 376 -28.70 -20.15 -6.78
C THR A 376 -28.82 -19.89 -5.29
N GLU A 377 -30.03 -19.56 -4.84
CA GLU A 377 -30.36 -19.38 -3.43
C GLU A 377 -30.00 -20.62 -2.58
N GLN A 378 -30.18 -21.82 -3.15
CA GLN A 378 -29.86 -23.07 -2.46
C GLN A 378 -28.37 -23.22 -2.18
N GLU A 379 -27.50 -22.77 -3.10
CA GLU A 379 -26.05 -22.85 -2.94
C GLU A 379 -25.56 -21.91 -1.85
N ILE A 380 -26.12 -20.70 -1.79
CA ILE A 380 -25.84 -19.74 -0.71
C ILE A 380 -26.27 -20.33 0.64
N LYS A 381 -27.45 -20.96 0.68
CA LYS A 381 -27.97 -21.66 1.88
C LYS A 381 -27.08 -22.80 2.34
N GLU A 382 -26.51 -23.57 1.40
CA GLU A 382 -25.62 -24.69 1.69
C GLU A 382 -24.24 -24.21 2.14
N GLU A 383 -23.65 -23.22 1.46
CA GLU A 383 -22.35 -22.66 1.80
C GLU A 383 -22.39 -21.95 3.17
N PHE A 384 -23.44 -21.18 3.44
CA PHE A 384 -23.67 -20.59 4.76
C PHE A 384 -23.67 -21.66 5.87
N LYS A 385 -24.41 -22.76 5.67
CA LYS A 385 -24.45 -23.88 6.63
C LYS A 385 -23.09 -24.57 6.77
N ALA A 386 -22.37 -24.75 5.66
CA ALA A 386 -21.05 -25.37 5.66
C ALA A 386 -20.04 -24.51 6.44
N GLN A 387 -20.04 -23.20 6.23
CA GLN A 387 -19.17 -22.27 6.94
C GLN A 387 -19.52 -22.19 8.44
N VAL A 388 -20.81 -22.17 8.77
CA VAL A 388 -21.30 -22.28 10.16
C VAL A 388 -20.79 -23.57 10.81
N ALA A 389 -20.89 -24.71 10.13
CA ALA A 389 -20.45 -26.01 10.64
C ALA A 389 -18.92 -26.09 10.81
N LYS A 390 -18.16 -25.68 9.80
CA LYS A 390 -16.69 -25.65 9.81
C LYS A 390 -16.15 -24.78 10.95
N ASN A 391 -16.77 -23.62 11.17
CA ASN A 391 -16.39 -22.75 12.28
C ASN A 391 -16.78 -23.36 13.64
N LYS A 392 -17.89 -24.08 13.75
CA LYS A 392 -18.24 -24.82 14.98
C LYS A 392 -17.22 -25.92 15.28
N GLU A 393 -16.78 -26.66 14.27
CA GLU A 393 -15.76 -27.70 14.42
C GLU A 393 -14.39 -27.13 14.81
N THR A 394 -14.01 -26.01 14.20
CA THR A 394 -12.71 -25.36 14.43
C THR A 394 -12.66 -24.70 15.81
N PHE A 395 -13.78 -24.14 16.28
CA PHE A 395 -13.86 -23.37 17.51
C PHE A 395 -14.76 -24.04 18.55
N ALA A 396 -14.40 -25.26 18.94
CA ALA A 396 -15.05 -26.04 20.01
C ALA A 396 -14.92 -25.42 21.43
N GLY A 397 -14.72 -24.10 21.53
CA GLY A 397 -14.68 -23.31 22.76
C GLY A 397 -16.07 -22.83 23.22
N SER A 398 -16.14 -21.71 23.94
CA SER A 398 -17.42 -21.09 24.36
C SER A 398 -18.15 -20.44 23.18
N ASP A 399 -19.47 -20.23 23.31
CA ASP A 399 -20.31 -19.53 22.32
C ASP A 399 -19.70 -18.19 21.87
N SER A 400 -19.08 -17.46 22.79
CA SER A 400 -18.37 -16.21 22.49
C SER A 400 -17.20 -16.43 21.53
N SER A 401 -16.37 -17.46 21.73
CA SER A 401 -15.22 -17.74 20.85
C SER A 401 -15.64 -18.21 19.46
N TYR A 402 -16.80 -18.85 19.35
CA TYR A 402 -17.41 -19.24 18.09
C TYR A 402 -17.92 -18.03 17.31
N GLU A 403 -18.54 -17.06 18.00
CA GLU A 403 -18.99 -15.79 17.44
C GLU A 403 -17.83 -14.91 16.96
N SER A 404 -16.77 -14.81 17.77
CA SER A 404 -15.52 -14.12 17.40
C SER A 404 -14.91 -14.68 16.13
N ALA A 405 -14.89 -16.02 16.03
CA ALA A 405 -14.36 -16.72 14.88
C ALA A 405 -15.20 -16.53 13.61
N LEU A 406 -16.53 -16.57 13.73
CA LEU A 406 -17.41 -16.34 12.59
C LEU A 406 -17.21 -14.91 12.04
N THR A 407 -17.07 -13.94 12.94
CA THR A 407 -16.89 -12.52 12.63
C THR A 407 -15.49 -12.23 12.05
N SER A 408 -14.43 -12.82 12.60
CA SER A 408 -13.06 -12.61 12.13
C SER A 408 -12.79 -13.23 10.76
N THR A 409 -13.47 -14.34 10.42
CA THR A 409 -13.29 -15.02 9.14
C THR A 409 -13.97 -14.30 7.97
N LEU A 410 -14.86 -13.32 8.24
CA LEU A 410 -15.72 -12.70 7.22
C LEU A 410 -15.52 -11.18 7.05
N ASN A 411 -14.57 -10.55 7.74
CA ASN A 411 -14.18 -9.13 7.73
C ASN A 411 -15.03 -8.10 8.53
N LYS A 412 -14.34 -7.46 9.49
CA LYS A 412 -14.36 -6.09 10.07
C LYS A 412 -15.69 -5.29 10.24
N THR A 413 -16.76 -5.88 10.76
CA THR A 413 -17.84 -5.15 11.45
C THR A 413 -18.15 -5.80 12.80
N TYR A 414 -18.30 -5.04 13.90
CA TYR A 414 -18.44 -5.58 15.25
C TYR A 414 -19.90 -5.79 15.69
N TYR A 415 -20.13 -6.94 16.33
CA TYR A 415 -21.39 -7.38 16.91
C TYR A 415 -21.52 -6.96 18.38
N HIS A 416 -22.73 -6.59 18.83
CA HIS A 416 -23.06 -6.41 20.25
C HIS A 416 -24.20 -7.36 20.68
N PRO A 417 -24.06 -8.10 21.80
CA PRO A 417 -25.00 -9.16 22.20
C PRO A 417 -26.34 -8.66 22.78
N GLN A 418 -26.52 -7.35 22.99
CA GLN A 418 -27.77 -6.80 23.50
C GLN A 418 -28.72 -6.42 22.35
N ALA A 419 -29.97 -6.88 22.44
CA ALA A 419 -30.98 -6.79 21.37
C ALA A 419 -31.36 -5.36 20.94
N ASP A 420 -30.94 -4.34 21.68
CA ASP A 420 -31.18 -2.91 21.45
C ASP A 420 -29.95 -2.15 20.93
N GLN A 421 -28.79 -2.81 20.84
CA GLN A 421 -27.53 -2.23 20.39
C GLN A 421 -27.07 -2.99 19.15
N GLY A 422 -27.30 -2.45 17.95
CA GLY A 422 -26.91 -3.17 16.73
C GLY A 422 -25.46 -2.90 16.29
N TYR A 423 -25.17 -3.08 14.99
CA TYR A 423 -23.81 -3.25 14.48
C TYR A 423 -23.07 -1.94 14.20
N GLY A 424 -21.74 -1.94 14.38
CA GLY A 424 -20.89 -0.89 13.83
C GLY A 424 -19.43 -0.98 14.27
N PHE A 425 -18.74 0.16 14.36
CA PHE A 425 -17.32 0.23 14.68
C PHE A 425 -17.08 1.01 15.98
N VAL A 426 -15.96 0.68 16.63
CA VAL A 426 -15.45 1.43 17.77
C VAL A 426 -14.09 2.00 17.41
N ILE A 427 -14.01 3.32 17.33
CA ILE A 427 -12.74 4.06 17.21
C ILE A 427 -12.49 4.76 18.54
N ASN A 428 -11.29 4.55 19.08
CA ASN A 428 -10.85 5.24 20.29
C ASN A 428 -9.84 6.31 19.91
N ILE A 429 -10.00 7.50 20.49
CA ILE A 429 -8.96 8.54 20.47
C ILE A 429 -8.56 8.78 21.93
N LEU A 430 -7.29 8.57 22.23
CA LEU A 430 -6.74 8.68 23.58
C LEU A 430 -5.88 9.93 23.70
N PHE A 431 -6.19 10.78 24.67
CA PHE A 431 -5.35 11.91 25.07
C PHE A 431 -4.70 11.58 26.41
N LYS A 432 -3.38 11.39 26.45
CA LYS A 432 -2.62 11.06 27.66
C LYS A 432 -2.06 12.30 28.34
N LEU A 433 -2.10 12.31 29.68
CA LEU A 433 -1.31 13.27 30.46
C LEU A 433 0.17 13.12 30.14
N ASP A 434 0.85 14.27 30.05
CA ASP A 434 2.28 14.29 29.79
C ASP A 434 3.09 13.71 30.97
N SER A 435 4.38 13.45 30.73
CA SER A 435 5.25 12.85 31.74
C SER A 435 5.39 13.71 33.00
N GLU A 436 5.22 15.04 32.91
CA GLU A 436 5.39 15.94 34.05
C GLU A 436 4.14 15.98 34.95
N GLY A 437 2.95 15.99 34.34
CA GLY A 437 1.69 15.78 35.02
C GLY A 437 1.67 14.43 35.74
N MET A 438 2.13 13.36 35.08
CA MET A 438 2.22 12.04 35.71
C MET A 438 3.23 12.00 36.86
N LYS A 439 4.40 12.64 36.75
CA LYS A 439 5.35 12.78 37.88
C LYS A 439 4.71 13.49 39.06
N THR A 440 3.94 14.54 38.80
CA THR A 440 3.22 15.31 39.84
C THR A 440 2.25 14.40 40.60
N LEU A 441 1.43 13.63 39.88
CA LEU A 441 0.45 12.72 40.49
C LEU A 441 1.13 11.58 41.25
N ASN A 442 2.19 11.01 40.71
CA ASN A 442 2.99 9.98 41.38
C ASN A 442 3.65 10.50 42.67
N ALA A 443 4.15 11.74 42.67
CA ALA A 443 4.70 12.35 43.88
C ALA A 443 3.64 12.53 44.96
N MET A 444 2.42 12.96 44.58
CA MET A 444 1.30 13.09 45.52
C MET A 444 0.88 11.73 46.10
N ALA A 445 0.71 10.72 45.25
CA ALA A 445 0.37 9.36 45.67
C ALA A 445 1.43 8.74 46.59
N LYS A 446 2.72 9.03 46.36
CA LYS A 446 3.82 8.59 47.21
C LYS A 446 3.85 9.28 48.57
N ASN A 447 3.49 10.56 48.61
CA ASN A 447 3.52 11.37 49.85
C ASN A 447 2.36 11.06 50.78
N ASP A 448 1.13 10.97 50.24
CA ASP A 448 -0.06 10.61 51.00
C ASP A 448 -1.04 9.79 50.13
N PRO A 449 -0.89 8.46 50.11
CA PRO A 449 -1.74 7.58 49.30
C PRO A 449 -3.20 7.55 49.77
N THR A 450 -3.53 8.12 50.93
CA THR A 450 -4.90 8.16 51.46
C THR A 450 -5.66 9.42 51.07
N ASN A 451 -4.95 10.45 50.58
CA ASN A 451 -5.55 11.70 50.11
C ASN A 451 -6.01 11.59 48.65
N VAL A 452 -6.85 10.59 48.37
CA VAL A 452 -7.40 10.29 47.05
C VAL A 452 -8.10 11.51 46.45
N GLU A 453 -8.88 12.23 47.24
CA GLU A 453 -9.61 13.42 46.79
C GLU A 453 -8.67 14.50 46.22
N ALA A 454 -7.58 14.85 46.91
CA ALA A 454 -6.65 15.86 46.41
C ALA A 454 -5.90 15.39 45.14
N ILE A 455 -5.60 14.10 45.05
CA ILE A 455 -4.94 13.49 43.89
C ILE A 455 -5.88 13.56 42.67
N LEU A 456 -7.14 13.14 42.82
CA LEU A 456 -8.13 13.17 41.74
C LEU A 456 -8.46 14.60 41.29
N LEU A 457 -8.55 15.56 42.22
CA LEU A 457 -8.72 16.97 41.89
C LEU A 457 -7.53 17.55 41.11
N THR A 458 -6.31 17.12 41.44
CA THR A 458 -5.10 17.56 40.72
C THR A 458 -5.02 16.92 39.35
N ARG A 459 -5.32 15.62 39.23
CA ARG A 459 -5.42 14.91 37.94
C ARG A 459 -6.36 15.65 37.00
N ASN A 460 -7.53 16.05 37.49
CA ASN A 460 -8.52 16.76 36.69
C ASN A 460 -8.04 18.12 36.18
N ARG A 461 -7.40 18.93 37.04
CA ARG A 461 -6.84 20.21 36.61
C ARG A 461 -5.79 20.02 35.52
N LEU A 462 -4.92 19.02 35.70
CA LEU A 462 -3.93 18.67 34.70
C LEU A 462 -4.58 18.20 33.39
N ILE A 463 -5.67 17.44 33.47
CA ILE A 463 -6.46 16.99 32.30
C ILE A 463 -7.13 18.18 31.58
N GLU A 464 -7.74 19.09 32.32
CA GLU A 464 -8.39 20.30 31.78
C GLU A 464 -7.37 21.19 31.04
N ASP A 465 -6.14 21.25 31.54
CA ASP A 465 -5.04 22.02 30.95
C ASP A 465 -4.30 21.29 29.81
N MET A 466 -4.72 20.09 29.41
CA MET A 466 -4.02 19.30 28.40
C MET A 466 -3.96 19.96 27.02
N THR A 467 -2.83 19.74 26.36
CA THR A 467 -2.61 20.03 24.94
C THR A 467 -2.22 18.76 24.21
N ALA A 468 -2.65 18.62 22.97
CA ALA A 468 -2.23 17.52 22.10
C ALA A 468 -1.65 18.07 20.80
N TYR A 469 -0.86 17.23 20.11
CA TYR A 469 -0.33 17.62 18.82
C TYR A 469 -1.33 17.39 17.71
N VAL A 470 -1.32 18.26 16.70
CA VAL A 470 -2.17 18.17 15.50
C VAL A 470 -1.28 18.16 14.27
N SER A 471 -1.46 17.16 13.40
CA SER A 471 -0.70 17.11 12.16
C SER A 471 -1.21 18.11 11.13
N ASN A 472 -0.28 18.76 10.43
CA ASN A 472 -0.57 19.62 9.29
C ASN A 472 0.46 19.36 8.18
N PRO A 473 0.12 18.60 7.14
CA PRO A 473 1.06 18.26 6.06
C PRO A 473 1.46 19.47 5.20
N LYS A 474 0.72 20.59 5.29
CA LYS A 474 1.08 21.86 4.63
C LYS A 474 1.67 22.87 5.62
N TYR A 475 2.25 22.39 6.73
CA TYR A 475 2.89 23.28 7.69
C TYR A 475 4.07 24.02 7.05
N ASP A 476 4.01 25.35 7.05
CA ASP A 476 5.09 26.20 6.57
C ASP A 476 5.25 27.38 7.53
N SER A 477 6.28 27.28 8.37
CA SER A 477 6.65 28.34 9.32
C SER A 477 7.13 29.65 8.66
N THR A 478 7.36 29.62 7.35
CA THR A 478 7.83 30.75 6.53
C THR A 478 6.79 31.28 5.56
N ALA A 479 5.60 30.67 5.51
CA ALA A 479 4.52 31.11 4.63
C ALA A 479 4.14 32.57 4.90
N VAL A 480 3.82 33.29 3.83
CA VAL A 480 3.45 34.71 3.87
C VAL A 480 2.14 34.91 3.15
N VAL A 481 1.22 35.66 3.76
CA VAL A 481 -0.03 36.09 3.10
C VAL A 481 0.10 37.56 2.73
N GLU A 482 -0.29 37.90 1.50
CA GLU A 482 -0.36 39.28 1.02
C GLU A 482 -1.79 39.80 1.16
N ASP A 483 -1.95 41.02 1.67
CA ASP A 483 -3.26 41.68 1.64
C ASP A 483 -3.64 42.12 0.21
N LYS A 484 -4.87 42.61 0.06
CA LYS A 484 -5.40 43.14 -1.21
C LYS A 484 -4.56 44.28 -1.83
N ASP A 485 -3.65 44.88 -1.07
CA ASP A 485 -2.76 45.97 -1.49
C ASP A 485 -1.30 45.48 -1.69
N GLY A 486 -1.06 44.16 -1.62
CA GLY A 486 0.24 43.50 -1.85
C GLY A 486 1.20 43.57 -0.66
N LYS A 487 0.71 43.90 0.55
CA LYS A 487 1.54 43.98 1.75
C LYS A 487 1.67 42.61 2.40
N LYS A 488 2.91 42.19 2.64
CA LYS A 488 3.24 40.95 3.37
C LYS A 488 2.77 41.06 4.83
N ILE A 489 1.97 40.08 5.25
CA ILE A 489 1.51 39.87 6.61
C ILE A 489 2.28 38.68 7.19
N GLU A 490 2.82 38.86 8.40
CA GLU A 490 3.41 37.78 9.19
C GLU A 490 2.31 36.81 9.63
N LEU A 491 2.46 35.52 9.27
CA LEU A 491 1.54 34.48 9.73
C LEU A 491 1.73 34.22 11.22
N ARG A 492 0.61 33.96 11.88
CA ARG A 492 0.48 33.74 13.33
C ARG A 492 -0.33 32.47 13.54
N ASP A 493 -0.30 31.90 14.74
CA ASP A 493 -1.10 30.70 15.02
C ASP A 493 -2.61 31.02 14.87
N PRO A 494 -3.33 30.38 13.93
CA PRO A 494 -4.76 30.61 13.69
C PRO A 494 -5.66 30.14 14.82
N MET A 495 -5.17 29.21 15.66
CA MET A 495 -5.91 28.71 16.81
C MET A 495 -5.63 29.54 18.06
N THR A 496 -4.36 29.86 18.33
CA THR A 496 -3.96 30.41 19.63
C THR A 496 -3.60 31.90 19.68
N ASP A 497 -3.20 32.54 18.57
CA ASP A 497 -2.82 33.96 18.58
C ASP A 497 -4.02 34.87 18.31
N ALA A 498 -4.46 35.62 19.33
CA ALA A 498 -5.59 36.55 19.25
C ALA A 498 -5.38 37.71 18.25
N ASN A 499 -4.14 37.93 17.78
CA ASN A 499 -3.82 38.93 16.75
C ASN A 499 -3.73 38.32 15.34
N ASN A 500 -3.97 37.01 15.19
CA ASN A 500 -4.11 36.43 13.87
C ASN A 500 -5.39 37.01 13.23
N PRO A 501 -5.30 37.61 12.02
CA PRO A 501 -6.46 38.22 11.34
C PRO A 501 -7.58 37.23 10.99
N TYR A 502 -7.31 35.93 11.11
CA TYR A 502 -8.23 34.82 10.86
C TYR A 502 -8.72 34.14 12.15
N ASN A 503 -8.26 34.58 13.33
CA ASN A 503 -8.70 34.07 14.63
C ASN A 503 -10.01 34.76 15.07
N ASN A 504 -10.96 33.98 15.60
CA ASN A 504 -12.29 34.42 16.01
C ASN A 504 -12.47 34.63 17.53
N VAL A 505 -11.40 34.61 18.33
CA VAL A 505 -11.50 34.80 19.78
C VAL A 505 -11.88 36.27 20.09
N GLY A 506 -13.15 36.51 20.47
CA GLY A 506 -13.54 37.74 21.18
C GLY A 506 -14.54 38.70 20.50
N GLY A 507 -15.16 38.36 19.37
CA GLY A 507 -16.32 39.09 18.86
C GLY A 507 -16.06 40.47 18.25
N ASN A 508 -14.80 40.86 18.00
CA ASN A 508 -14.49 42.00 17.14
C ASN A 508 -14.22 41.52 15.72
N GLN A 509 -15.19 41.74 14.83
CA GLN A 509 -15.04 41.50 13.40
C GLN A 509 -14.10 42.54 12.81
N ASP A 510 -12.83 42.20 12.56
CA ASP A 510 -12.01 43.01 11.67
C ASP A 510 -12.36 42.65 10.21
N THR A 511 -13.22 43.45 9.60
CA THR A 511 -13.73 43.22 8.24
C THR A 511 -12.70 43.58 7.15
N ALA A 512 -11.51 44.06 7.50
CA ALA A 512 -10.51 44.50 6.53
C ALA A 512 -9.83 43.34 5.77
N TYR A 513 -9.94 42.10 6.27
CA TYR A 513 -9.21 40.92 5.76
C TYR A 513 -10.14 39.74 5.43
N GLN A 514 -11.39 39.99 5.04
CA GLN A 514 -12.31 38.91 4.65
C GLN A 514 -11.82 38.14 3.42
N VAL A 515 -11.66 36.83 3.56
CA VAL A 515 -11.50 35.88 2.45
C VAL A 515 -12.86 35.27 2.13
N GLU A 516 -13.09 34.96 0.86
CA GLU A 516 -14.32 34.30 0.39
C GLU A 516 -14.44 32.93 1.06
N GLY A 517 -15.44 32.75 1.95
CA GLY A 517 -15.61 31.52 2.75
C GLY A 517 -15.88 31.74 4.26
N GLY A 518 -15.61 32.93 4.79
CA GLY A 518 -15.94 33.31 6.18
C GLY A 518 -14.99 32.78 7.27
N ASN A 519 -15.09 33.37 8.46
CA ASN A 519 -14.15 33.28 9.59
C ASN A 519 -14.09 31.90 10.32
N ASN A 520 -14.14 30.76 9.64
CA ASN A 520 -14.30 29.44 10.27
C ASN A 520 -12.99 28.71 10.63
N TYR A 521 -11.87 29.43 10.75
CA TYR A 521 -10.53 28.85 10.92
C TYR A 521 -10.23 28.24 12.30
N ASN A 522 -11.20 28.25 13.23
CA ASN A 522 -11.15 27.49 14.48
C ASN A 522 -11.68 26.05 14.37
N ARG A 523 -11.92 25.56 13.14
CA ARG A 523 -12.41 24.21 12.85
C ARG A 523 -11.38 23.47 12.02
N ILE A 524 -10.68 22.51 12.61
CA ILE A 524 -9.60 21.78 11.93
C ILE A 524 -10.16 20.80 10.89
N VAL A 525 -11.25 20.10 11.23
CA VAL A 525 -11.97 19.16 10.35
C VAL A 525 -13.44 19.53 10.29
N GLU A 526 -14.03 19.50 9.10
CA GLU A 526 -15.46 19.63 8.87
C GLU A 526 -16.00 18.50 8.00
N PHE A 527 -17.23 18.09 8.24
CA PHE A 527 -18.02 17.29 7.31
C PHE A 527 -19.09 18.18 6.68
N LYS A 528 -18.99 18.42 5.38
CA LYS A 528 -19.91 19.33 4.67
C LYS A 528 -20.10 18.93 3.21
N LYS A 529 -21.13 19.51 2.60
CA LYS A 529 -21.41 19.39 1.16
C LYS A 529 -20.55 20.39 0.38
N VAL A 530 -19.78 19.92 -0.58
CA VAL A 530 -19.00 20.71 -1.55
C VAL A 530 -19.34 20.19 -2.94
N ASP A 531 -19.72 21.09 -3.86
CA ASP A 531 -20.12 20.73 -5.23
C ASP A 531 -21.13 19.56 -5.30
N ASP A 532 -22.15 19.63 -4.45
CA ASP A 532 -23.21 18.62 -4.30
C ASP A 532 -22.78 17.23 -3.76
N ALA A 533 -21.53 17.07 -3.30
CA ALA A 533 -21.06 15.86 -2.64
C ALA A 533 -20.67 16.11 -1.17
N TYR A 534 -21.02 15.18 -0.27
CA TYR A 534 -20.47 15.21 1.09
C TYR A 534 -19.02 14.76 1.07
N GLN A 535 -18.20 15.49 1.82
CA GLN A 535 -16.80 15.15 2.02
C GLN A 535 -16.29 15.66 3.37
N ILE A 536 -15.17 15.08 3.79
CA ILE A 536 -14.37 15.58 4.90
C ILE A 536 -13.49 16.69 4.34
N VAL A 537 -13.61 17.87 4.91
CA VAL A 537 -12.81 19.04 4.54
C VAL A 537 -11.83 19.30 5.67
N TYR A 538 -10.55 19.23 5.34
CA TYR A 538 -9.47 19.57 6.26
C TYR A 538 -9.13 21.04 6.09
N ASN A 539 -9.72 21.91 6.90
CA ASN A 539 -9.61 23.35 6.71
C ASN A 539 -8.18 23.88 6.89
N ALA A 540 -7.27 23.11 7.50
CA ALA A 540 -5.89 23.54 7.64
C ALA A 540 -5.12 23.60 6.30
N THR A 541 -5.62 22.95 5.24
CA THR A 541 -4.98 22.93 3.91
C THR A 541 -5.66 23.81 2.86
N GLU A 542 -6.77 24.45 3.22
CA GLU A 542 -7.62 25.24 2.33
C GLU A 542 -7.16 26.70 2.17
N HIS A 543 -6.35 27.22 3.12
CA HIS A 543 -5.91 28.62 3.08
C HIS A 543 -4.44 28.76 3.51
N PRO A 544 -3.61 29.59 2.83
CA PRO A 544 -2.20 29.76 3.19
C PRO A 544 -1.96 30.25 4.63
N ALA A 545 -2.93 30.94 5.23
CA ALA A 545 -2.84 31.36 6.63
C ALA A 545 -2.94 30.21 7.64
N MET A 546 -3.45 29.05 7.22
CA MET A 546 -3.52 27.84 8.04
C MET A 546 -2.25 26.98 7.94
N ALA A 547 -1.33 27.32 7.02
CA ALA A 547 0.01 26.71 6.98
C ALA A 547 0.80 26.94 8.28
N TYR A 548 0.43 27.95 9.07
CA TYR A 548 1.03 28.24 10.39
C TYR A 548 0.19 27.68 11.57
N LEU A 549 -0.60 26.62 11.37
CA LEU A 549 -1.26 25.93 12.49
C LEU A 549 -0.20 25.41 13.46
N SER A 550 -0.17 25.91 14.71
CA SER A 550 0.74 25.42 15.73
C SER A 550 0.55 23.92 15.91
N ASN A 551 1.67 23.21 16.08
CA ASN A 551 1.61 21.78 16.28
C ASN A 551 0.95 21.39 17.60
N LYS A 552 0.70 22.30 18.56
CA LYS A 552 0.01 22.02 19.84
C LYS A 552 -1.31 22.78 19.99
N VAL A 553 -2.39 22.05 20.27
CA VAL A 553 -3.76 22.59 20.47
C VAL A 553 -4.33 22.11 21.81
N SER A 554 -5.11 22.94 22.50
CA SER A 554 -5.81 22.56 23.73
C SER A 554 -6.83 21.44 23.47
N VAL A 555 -6.83 20.43 24.33
CA VAL A 555 -7.78 19.30 24.26
C VAL A 555 -9.20 19.76 24.61
N PHE A 556 -9.32 20.66 25.58
CA PHE A 556 -10.57 21.27 26.03
C PHE A 556 -10.68 22.74 25.63
N ASP A 557 -11.90 23.26 25.65
CA ASP A 557 -12.17 24.68 25.39
C ASP A 557 -11.46 25.54 26.43
N LYS A 558 -10.64 26.50 25.96
CA LYS A 558 -9.80 27.33 26.83
C LYS A 558 -9.63 28.72 26.25
N ASP A 559 -9.71 29.75 27.10
CA ASP A 559 -9.50 31.16 26.73
C ASP A 559 -10.32 31.62 25.50
N GLY A 560 -11.53 31.08 25.33
CA GLY A 560 -12.43 31.39 24.20
C GLY A 560 -12.15 30.60 22.91
N GLN A 561 -11.21 29.65 22.93
CA GLN A 561 -10.90 28.74 21.83
C GLN A 561 -11.64 27.41 22.00
N THR A 562 -12.03 26.80 20.87
CA THR A 562 -12.68 25.48 20.83
C THR A 562 -11.64 24.37 20.84
N GLY A 563 -11.63 23.53 21.87
CA GLY A 563 -10.70 22.43 22.04
C GLY A 563 -11.00 21.23 21.16
N LEU A 564 -10.01 20.33 21.04
CA LEU A 564 -10.07 19.16 20.14
C LEU A 564 -11.29 18.26 20.39
N ILE A 565 -11.67 18.00 21.64
CA ILE A 565 -12.83 17.14 21.95
C ILE A 565 -14.13 17.74 21.40
N HIS A 566 -14.30 19.06 21.53
CA HIS A 566 -15.48 19.75 21.01
C HIS A 566 -15.48 19.77 19.48
N GLN A 567 -14.31 19.93 18.85
CA GLN A 567 -14.19 19.85 17.40
C GLN A 567 -14.52 18.45 16.86
N ILE A 568 -13.98 17.38 17.47
CA ILE A 568 -14.31 15.98 17.14
C ILE A 568 -15.83 15.75 17.26
N HIS A 569 -16.43 16.23 18.36
CA HIS A 569 -17.86 16.11 18.58
C HIS A 569 -18.70 16.82 17.51
N ASN A 570 -18.30 18.03 17.13
CA ASN A 570 -19.00 18.81 16.11
C ASN A 570 -18.94 18.15 14.73
N SER A 571 -17.77 17.64 14.30
CA SER A 571 -17.65 16.97 13.00
C SER A 571 -18.49 15.70 12.90
N LEU A 572 -18.62 14.94 14.00
CA LEU A 572 -19.46 13.74 14.03
C LEU A 572 -20.96 14.08 14.03
N ASN A 573 -21.35 15.15 14.72
CA ASN A 573 -22.73 15.63 14.70
C ASN A 573 -23.13 16.18 13.32
N GLN A 574 -22.20 16.72 12.54
CA GLN A 574 -22.47 17.11 11.15
C GLN A 574 -22.88 15.91 10.29
N VAL A 575 -22.24 14.74 10.48
CA VAL A 575 -22.66 13.49 9.81
C VAL A 575 -24.08 13.09 10.24
N LYS A 576 -24.36 13.10 11.54
CA LYS A 576 -25.71 12.80 12.07
C LYS A 576 -26.77 13.75 11.52
N ALA A 577 -26.45 15.04 11.45
CA ALA A 577 -27.37 16.05 10.91
C ALA A 577 -27.71 15.78 9.43
N ALA A 578 -26.73 15.35 8.62
CA ALA A 578 -26.97 14.98 7.22
C ALA A 578 -27.87 13.73 7.09
N VAL A 579 -27.68 12.73 7.96
CA VAL A 579 -28.57 11.56 8.05
C VAL A 579 -29.99 11.96 8.47
N GLU A 580 -30.13 12.79 9.50
CA GLU A 580 -31.42 13.28 10.01
C GLU A 580 -32.17 14.13 8.97
N ALA A 581 -31.43 14.94 8.20
CA ALA A 581 -31.95 15.72 7.08
C ALA A 581 -32.33 14.86 5.87
N LYS A 582 -31.98 13.56 5.87
CA LYS A 582 -32.16 12.61 4.76
C LYS A 582 -31.38 13.01 3.50
N GLU A 583 -30.26 13.70 3.69
CA GLU A 583 -29.35 14.10 2.61
C GLU A 583 -28.37 12.98 2.26
N ILE A 584 -28.10 12.08 3.22
CA ILE A 584 -27.38 10.80 3.06
C ILE A 584 -28.15 9.66 3.73
N THR A 585 -27.90 8.41 3.34
CA THR A 585 -28.55 7.24 3.96
C THR A 585 -27.98 6.94 5.34
N LYS A 586 -28.64 6.04 6.10
CA LYS A 586 -28.13 5.62 7.41
C LYS A 586 -26.80 4.87 7.26
N GLU A 587 -26.67 4.07 6.20
CA GLU A 587 -25.49 3.26 5.86
C GLU A 587 -24.31 4.17 5.48
N GLU A 588 -24.55 5.16 4.62
CA GLU A 588 -23.58 6.20 4.29
C GLU A 588 -23.18 7.01 5.53
N GLY A 589 -24.11 7.24 6.45
CA GLY A 589 -23.84 7.87 7.74
C GLY A 589 -22.84 7.09 8.60
N VAL A 590 -22.93 5.76 8.64
CA VAL A 590 -21.94 4.92 9.35
C VAL A 590 -20.57 5.03 8.71
N TYR A 591 -20.51 4.93 7.38
CA TYR A 591 -19.27 5.12 6.62
C TYR A 591 -18.64 6.47 6.97
N TRP A 592 -19.38 7.58 6.87
CA TRP A 592 -18.83 8.91 7.16
C TRP A 592 -18.47 9.12 8.64
N LEU A 593 -19.20 8.54 9.58
CA LEU A 593 -18.80 8.55 10.99
C LEU A 593 -17.44 7.84 11.17
N ARG A 594 -17.19 6.74 10.44
CA ARG A 594 -15.92 6.01 10.47
C ARG A 594 -14.80 6.84 9.88
N GLU A 595 -15.03 7.43 8.72
CA GLU A 595 -14.00 8.22 8.03
C GLU A 595 -13.65 9.49 8.81
N VAL A 596 -14.64 10.19 9.37
CA VAL A 596 -14.40 11.36 10.23
C VAL A 596 -13.62 10.98 11.50
N ALA A 597 -14.01 9.88 12.15
CA ALA A 597 -13.33 9.37 13.33
C ALA A 597 -11.88 8.96 13.03
N THR A 598 -11.67 8.26 11.91
CA THR A 598 -10.37 7.83 11.41
C THR A 598 -9.49 9.03 11.08
N THR A 599 -10.06 10.04 10.40
CA THR A 599 -9.37 11.31 10.11
C THR A 599 -8.86 11.94 11.40
N TRP A 600 -9.69 12.07 12.43
CA TRP A 600 -9.25 12.61 13.72
C TRP A 600 -8.19 11.75 14.40
N ALA A 601 -8.28 10.42 14.31
CA ALA A 601 -7.30 9.51 14.90
C ALA A 601 -5.90 9.66 14.28
N TYR A 602 -5.81 9.90 12.97
CA TYR A 602 -4.54 10.20 12.29
C TYR A 602 -4.07 11.62 12.54
N LEU A 603 -5.01 12.54 12.70
CA LEU A 603 -4.72 13.96 12.83
C LEU A 603 -4.15 14.35 14.19
N VAL A 604 -4.55 13.70 15.28
CA VAL A 604 -4.07 14.04 16.65
C VAL A 604 -3.03 13.04 17.17
N GLY A 605 -1.99 13.55 17.83
CA GLY A 605 -0.87 12.74 18.33
C GLY A 605 -0.23 13.29 19.62
N ASP A 606 0.71 12.52 20.19
CA ASP A 606 1.51 12.91 21.35
C ASP A 606 2.97 13.28 21.01
N ASP A 607 3.36 13.19 19.73
CA ASP A 607 4.70 13.51 19.24
C ASP A 607 4.79 14.91 18.60
N PRO A 608 5.84 15.71 18.88
CA PRO A 608 6.15 16.95 18.15
C PRO A 608 6.35 16.83 16.63
N GLY A 609 6.55 15.61 16.08
CA GLY A 609 6.76 15.35 14.66
C GLY A 609 5.61 15.71 13.72
N ALA A 610 4.42 16.07 14.25
CA ALA A 610 3.18 16.26 13.52
C ALA A 610 3.21 17.22 12.29
N THR A 611 4.28 17.99 12.11
CA THR A 611 4.44 18.95 10.99
C THR A 611 5.23 18.41 9.79
N SER A 612 5.71 17.17 9.80
CA SER A 612 6.44 16.56 8.65
C SER A 612 5.60 15.55 7.89
N SER A 613 5.88 15.38 6.59
CA SER A 613 5.33 14.32 5.73
C SER A 613 5.57 12.92 6.30
N ASP A 614 6.72 12.73 6.96
CA ASP A 614 7.16 11.42 7.49
C ASP A 614 6.65 11.16 8.91
N SER A 615 5.78 12.05 9.41
CA SER A 615 5.26 11.92 10.76
C SER A 615 4.23 10.80 10.83
N ASN A 616 4.64 9.67 11.41
CA ASN A 616 3.68 8.84 12.09
C ASN A 616 3.30 9.55 13.39
N ASN A 617 2.08 10.10 13.49
CA ASN A 617 1.62 10.76 14.72
C ASN A 617 1.51 9.82 15.94
N ASN A 618 2.09 8.60 15.87
CA ASN A 618 1.99 7.51 16.83
C ASN A 618 0.59 7.42 17.42
N GLY A 619 -0.41 7.58 16.53
CA GLY A 619 -1.80 7.85 16.87
C GLY A 619 -2.16 7.09 18.12
N LEU A 620 -2.37 7.81 19.23
CA LEU A 620 -2.85 7.19 20.45
C LEU A 620 -4.24 6.58 20.23
N GLY A 621 -4.87 6.85 19.09
CA GLY A 621 -6.04 6.15 18.60
C GLY A 621 -5.72 4.82 17.92
N TYR A 622 -6.37 3.77 18.40
CA TYR A 622 -6.31 2.44 17.81
C TYR A 622 -7.72 1.87 17.74
N LEU A 623 -7.98 1.07 16.70
CA LEU A 623 -9.17 0.25 16.61
C LEU A 623 -9.10 -0.81 17.71
N VAL A 624 -9.97 -0.70 18.71
CA VAL A 624 -10.06 -1.74 19.75
C VAL A 624 -11.05 -2.79 19.31
N SER A 625 -10.53 -3.98 19.01
CA SER A 625 -11.37 -5.17 18.93
C SER A 625 -11.84 -5.57 20.34
N PRO A 626 -13.14 -5.79 20.57
CA PRO A 626 -13.66 -6.27 21.85
C PRO A 626 -13.07 -7.62 22.29
N GLU A 627 -12.51 -8.40 21.36
CA GLU A 627 -12.17 -9.81 21.57
C GLU A 627 -10.67 -10.13 21.41
N GLY A 628 -9.87 -9.17 20.91
CA GLY A 628 -8.44 -9.36 20.68
C GLY A 628 -7.58 -9.13 21.94
N LYS A 629 -6.67 -10.06 22.24
CA LYS A 629 -5.63 -9.90 23.28
C LYS A 629 -4.34 -9.24 22.78
N ASP A 630 -4.26 -8.91 21.49
CA ASP A 630 -2.99 -8.65 20.81
C ASP A 630 -2.55 -7.17 20.78
N SER A 631 -3.25 -6.25 21.47
CA SER A 631 -2.73 -4.90 21.66
C SER A 631 -1.79 -4.88 22.87
N SER A 632 -0.48 -4.83 22.62
CA SER A 632 0.56 -4.63 23.64
C SER A 632 0.62 -3.19 24.18
N PHE A 633 -0.27 -2.30 23.71
CA PHE A 633 -0.33 -0.90 24.12
C PHE A 633 -1.34 -0.72 25.27
N LEU A 634 -0.79 -0.52 26.48
CA LEU A 634 -1.50 -0.36 27.75
C LEU A 634 -2.76 -1.24 27.88
N ALA A 635 -2.54 -2.51 28.21
CA ALA A 635 -3.59 -3.52 28.41
C ALA A 635 -4.75 -2.99 29.27
N ASP A 636 -4.45 -2.24 30.33
CA ASP A 636 -5.45 -1.68 31.25
C ASP A 636 -6.38 -0.64 30.60
N PHE A 637 -5.87 0.23 29.72
CA PHE A 637 -6.70 1.20 28.98
C PHE A 637 -7.61 0.49 27.99
N THR A 638 -7.08 -0.52 27.31
CA THR A 638 -7.82 -1.33 26.36
C THR A 638 -8.90 -2.17 27.06
N ASP A 639 -8.58 -2.74 28.23
CA ASP A 639 -9.52 -3.47 29.07
C ASP A 639 -10.61 -2.57 29.65
N TYR A 640 -10.27 -1.35 30.04
CA TYR A 640 -11.26 -0.37 30.50
C TYR A 640 -12.20 0.06 29.37
N ALA A 641 -11.67 0.38 28.18
CA ALA A 641 -12.49 0.67 27.01
C ALA A 641 -13.42 -0.50 26.67
N ARG A 642 -12.91 -1.74 26.67
CA ARG A 642 -13.72 -2.97 26.54
C ARG A 642 -14.80 -3.08 27.60
N SER A 643 -14.50 -2.75 28.85
CA SER A 643 -15.49 -2.80 29.94
C SER A 643 -16.63 -1.79 29.74
N LEU A 644 -16.33 -0.59 29.24
CA LEU A 644 -17.33 0.44 28.94
C LEU A 644 -18.19 0.08 27.74
N ILE A 645 -17.58 -0.54 26.72
CA ILE A 645 -18.30 -1.12 25.57
C ILE A 645 -19.25 -2.21 26.08
N THR A 646 -18.74 -3.16 26.86
CA THR A 646 -19.53 -4.27 27.43
C THR A 646 -20.68 -3.79 28.33
N ALA A 647 -20.47 -2.68 29.03
CA ALA A 647 -21.49 -2.05 29.87
C ALA A 647 -22.49 -1.20 29.09
N GLY A 648 -22.25 -0.94 27.79
CA GLY A 648 -23.09 -0.06 26.97
C GLY A 648 -23.00 1.42 27.36
N THR A 649 -22.00 1.81 28.16
CA THR A 649 -21.89 3.15 28.77
C THR A 649 -20.82 4.02 28.12
N GLY A 650 -19.97 3.45 27.27
CA GLY A 650 -18.84 4.12 26.64
C GLY A 650 -19.09 4.67 25.24
N SER A 651 -20.23 5.30 24.97
CA SER A 651 -20.51 5.84 23.62
C SER A 651 -20.31 7.36 23.58
N PHE A 652 -19.93 7.87 22.42
CA PHE A 652 -20.24 9.23 21.98
C PHE A 652 -21.75 9.49 22.14
N ALA A 653 -22.13 9.91 23.35
CA ALA A 653 -23.48 10.32 23.64
C ALA A 653 -23.78 11.66 22.96
N ASN A 654 -25.04 11.94 22.63
CA ASN A 654 -25.53 13.28 22.23
C ASN A 654 -25.48 14.28 23.41
N GLY A 655 -24.48 14.15 24.28
CA GLY A 655 -24.26 14.96 25.45
C GLY A 655 -23.40 16.18 25.17
N ASP A 656 -23.52 17.21 26.00
CA ASP A 656 -22.79 18.46 25.83
C ASP A 656 -21.30 18.29 26.15
N VAL A 657 -20.42 18.88 25.35
CA VAL A 657 -18.98 18.99 25.65
C VAL A 657 -18.79 20.15 26.63
N THR A 658 -18.58 19.85 27.91
CA THR A 658 -18.40 20.88 28.95
C THR A 658 -17.27 20.51 29.91
N THR A 659 -16.55 21.51 30.43
CA THR A 659 -15.56 21.33 31.51
C THR A 659 -16.20 21.37 32.90
N ASP A 660 -17.52 21.59 33.00
CA ASP A 660 -18.27 21.62 34.27
C ASP A 660 -18.08 20.35 35.11
N MET A 661 -17.81 19.21 34.47
CA MET A 661 -17.48 17.97 35.17
C MET A 661 -16.17 18.04 35.97
N PHE A 662 -15.24 18.93 35.63
CA PHE A 662 -14.01 19.17 36.40
C PHE A 662 -14.25 20.12 37.60
N ASN A 663 -15.39 20.83 37.62
CA ASN A 663 -15.75 21.83 38.63
C ASN A 663 -16.62 21.28 39.79
N GLY A 664 -16.98 20.00 39.78
CA GLY A 664 -17.95 19.37 40.70
C GLY A 664 -17.37 18.65 41.94
N THR A 665 -18.27 18.20 42.84
CA THR A 665 -17.96 17.31 43.97
C THR A 665 -17.84 15.85 43.49
N LEU A 666 -16.83 15.12 43.97
CA LEU A 666 -16.66 13.69 43.70
C LEU A 666 -17.87 12.89 44.20
N THR A 667 -18.37 11.94 43.39
CA THR A 667 -19.31 10.92 43.87
C THR A 667 -18.59 9.95 44.80
N ALA A 668 -19.35 9.17 45.57
CA ALA A 668 -18.82 8.18 46.53
C ALA A 668 -17.88 7.13 45.87
N ASP A 669 -17.97 6.98 44.55
CA ASP A 669 -17.23 5.99 43.76
C ASP A 669 -16.03 6.62 43.03
N GLY A 670 -15.70 7.88 43.33
CA GLY A 670 -14.57 8.59 42.71
C GLY A 670 -14.84 9.13 41.30
N GLN A 671 -16.10 9.10 40.83
CA GLN A 671 -16.51 9.64 39.54
C GLN A 671 -17.08 11.06 39.65
N PHE A 672 -17.05 11.82 38.56
CA PHE A 672 -17.68 13.15 38.49
C PHE A 672 -19.12 13.02 37.98
N ALA A 673 -20.06 13.72 38.64
CA ALA A 673 -21.48 13.70 38.32
C ALA A 673 -21.77 14.33 36.93
N GLY A 674 -22.65 13.70 36.14
CA GLY A 674 -23.13 14.20 34.84
C GLY A 674 -23.34 13.07 33.83
N ASP A 675 -24.60 12.80 33.45
CA ASP A 675 -25.02 11.62 32.69
C ASP A 675 -25.13 11.86 31.17
N LYS A 676 -24.15 12.56 30.59
CA LYS A 676 -24.13 12.96 29.17
C LYS A 676 -22.71 13.20 28.64
N LYS A 677 -21.82 12.22 28.76
CA LYS A 677 -20.40 12.45 28.50
C LYS A 677 -20.03 12.16 27.04
N ALA A 678 -19.47 13.15 26.35
CA ALA A 678 -18.85 12.97 25.03
C ALA A 678 -17.46 12.28 25.10
N PHE A 679 -16.90 12.15 26.30
CA PHE A 679 -15.60 11.55 26.57
C PHE A 679 -15.54 10.92 27.97
N VAL A 680 -14.56 10.05 28.24
CA VAL A 680 -14.37 9.39 29.55
C VAL A 680 -12.98 9.69 30.11
N VAL A 681 -12.91 10.05 31.40
CA VAL A 681 -11.63 10.20 32.13
C VAL A 681 -11.22 8.84 32.69
N ALA A 682 -9.96 8.45 32.49
CA ALA A 682 -9.43 7.19 33.00
C ALA A 682 -8.03 7.37 33.58
N ASP A 683 -7.71 6.57 34.60
CA ASP A 683 -6.40 6.52 35.26
C ASP A 683 -6.16 5.16 35.93
N SER A 684 -4.90 4.89 36.25
CA SER A 684 -4.47 3.73 37.05
C SER A 684 -4.01 4.13 38.46
N LEU A 685 -4.27 5.36 38.89
CA LEU A 685 -3.69 5.92 40.11
C LEU A 685 -4.42 5.43 41.35
N VAL A 686 -5.74 5.27 41.27
CA VAL A 686 -6.59 4.97 42.44
C VAL A 686 -7.27 3.61 42.30
N SER A 687 -7.05 2.74 43.28
CA SER A 687 -7.77 1.46 43.44
C SER A 687 -8.09 1.21 44.92
N ASP A 688 -9.22 0.59 45.20
CA ASP A 688 -9.67 0.24 46.57
C ASP A 688 -9.59 1.39 47.59
N GLY A 689 -9.88 2.62 47.16
CA GLY A 689 -9.87 3.82 48.01
C GLY A 689 -8.48 4.31 48.41
N LYS A 690 -7.42 3.89 47.71
CA LYS A 690 -6.04 4.38 47.91
C LYS A 690 -5.38 4.71 46.58
N ALA A 691 -4.52 5.71 46.59
CA ALA A 691 -3.65 6.01 45.47
C ALA A 691 -2.36 5.18 45.53
N SER A 692 -1.84 4.77 44.39
CA SER A 692 -0.55 4.09 44.24
C SER A 692 0.33 4.81 43.22
N ALA A 693 1.59 5.03 43.59
CA ALA A 693 2.57 5.60 42.67
C ALA A 693 3.24 4.49 41.86
N SER A 694 3.25 4.63 40.53
CA SER A 694 3.95 3.70 39.63
C SER A 694 4.53 4.45 38.45
N ASP A 695 5.73 4.06 38.02
CA ASP A 695 6.33 4.58 36.78
C ASP A 695 5.55 4.12 35.53
N SER A 696 4.71 3.09 35.68
CA SER A 696 3.75 2.63 34.67
C SER A 696 2.35 3.24 34.84
N ALA A 697 2.14 4.14 35.80
CA ALA A 697 0.84 4.74 36.02
C ALA A 697 0.46 5.64 34.85
N TYR A 698 -0.85 5.78 34.61
CA TYR A 698 -1.39 6.62 33.56
C TYR A 698 -2.60 7.40 34.03
N ALA A 699 -2.91 8.49 33.32
CA ALA A 699 -4.16 9.20 33.40
C ALA A 699 -4.43 9.96 32.08
N GLY A 700 -5.69 10.14 31.70
CA GLY A 700 -6.04 10.77 30.44
C GLY A 700 -7.54 10.75 30.12
N VAL A 701 -7.85 11.02 28.85
CA VAL A 701 -9.21 11.12 28.32
C VAL A 701 -9.39 10.22 27.10
N PHE A 702 -10.55 9.56 27.04
CA PHE A 702 -11.02 8.78 25.90
C PHE A 702 -12.15 9.48 25.19
N VAL A 703 -12.04 9.60 23.87
CA VAL A 703 -13.20 9.79 23.01
C VAL A 703 -13.55 8.43 22.41
N LEU A 704 -14.63 7.82 22.91
CA LEU A 704 -15.14 6.55 22.41
C LEU A 704 -16.17 6.80 21.31
N LEU A 705 -15.80 6.50 20.07
CA LEU A 705 -16.67 6.64 18.92
C LEU A 705 -17.27 5.28 18.61
N ASN A 706 -18.38 4.97 19.28
CA ASN A 706 -19.22 3.83 18.96
C ASN A 706 -20.32 4.30 18.01
N SER A 707 -20.25 3.92 16.73
CA SER A 707 -21.43 3.94 15.88
C SER A 707 -22.15 2.60 16.07
N TYR A 708 -23.37 2.61 16.57
CA TYR A 708 -24.25 1.46 16.41
C TYR A 708 -25.33 1.83 15.40
N THR A 709 -25.60 0.94 14.47
CA THR A 709 -26.87 0.91 13.75
C THR A 709 -27.76 -0.04 14.50
N VAL A 710 -28.97 0.35 14.90
CA VAL A 710 -29.92 -0.64 15.43
C VAL A 710 -30.15 -1.69 14.34
N TRP A 711 -30.06 -2.98 14.69
CA TRP A 711 -30.44 -4.04 13.77
C TRP A 711 -31.87 -3.79 13.31
N ASP A 712 -32.02 -3.45 12.03
CA ASP A 712 -33.31 -3.22 11.41
C ASP A 712 -33.33 -4.00 10.09
N ALA A 713 -34.01 -5.15 10.11
CA ALA A 713 -34.16 -6.03 8.96
C ALA A 713 -34.76 -5.29 7.73
N ASP A 714 -35.47 -4.17 7.94
CA ASP A 714 -36.06 -3.38 6.87
C ASP A 714 -35.08 -2.37 6.23
N ASN A 715 -33.95 -2.04 6.88
CA ASN A 715 -33.01 -1.00 6.40
C ASN A 715 -31.77 -1.53 5.65
N VAL A 716 -31.39 -2.79 5.83
CA VAL A 716 -30.03 -3.24 5.42
C VAL A 716 -29.92 -3.70 3.96
N SER A 717 -31.04 -4.00 3.29
CA SER A 717 -31.03 -4.30 1.85
C SER A 717 -31.91 -3.32 1.10
N SER A 718 -31.35 -2.68 0.07
CA SER A 718 -32.13 -1.90 -0.91
C SER A 718 -32.96 -2.78 -1.85
N ASP A 719 -32.68 -4.09 -1.88
CA ASP A 719 -33.36 -5.09 -2.70
C ASP A 719 -34.55 -5.71 -1.92
N PRO A 720 -35.81 -5.42 -2.30
CA PRO A 720 -37.00 -5.94 -1.63
C PRO A 720 -37.11 -7.46 -1.66
N GLU A 721 -36.48 -8.13 -2.64
CA GLU A 721 -36.54 -9.59 -2.78
C GLU A 721 -35.60 -10.29 -1.77
N LYS A 722 -34.51 -9.63 -1.38
CA LYS A 722 -33.54 -10.15 -0.39
C LYS A 722 -33.93 -9.89 1.07
N LYS A 723 -34.95 -9.05 1.34
CA LYS A 723 -35.41 -8.73 2.71
C LYS A 723 -36.04 -9.90 3.47
N GLY A 724 -36.50 -10.95 2.78
CA GLY A 724 -37.27 -12.04 3.36
C GLY A 724 -36.52 -13.35 3.63
N ASP A 725 -35.32 -13.54 3.08
CA ASP A 725 -34.58 -14.81 3.11
C ASP A 725 -33.39 -14.73 4.10
N VAL A 726 -33.71 -14.39 5.35
CA VAL A 726 -32.72 -14.32 6.44
C VAL A 726 -32.35 -15.74 6.87
N LEU A 727 -31.09 -16.11 6.65
CA LEU A 727 -30.50 -17.35 7.15
C LEU A 727 -29.83 -17.10 8.48
N GLY A 728 -30.09 -17.96 9.45
CA GLY A 728 -29.63 -17.79 10.82
C GLY A 728 -30.54 -16.85 11.63
N SER A 729 -30.35 -16.85 12.94
CA SER A 729 -30.99 -15.89 13.83
C SER A 729 -30.05 -15.50 14.96
N MET A 730 -30.17 -14.25 15.42
CA MET A 730 -29.46 -13.74 16.59
C MET A 730 -29.74 -14.60 17.83
N SER A 731 -30.96 -15.15 17.95
CA SER A 731 -31.36 -16.04 19.05
C SER A 731 -30.70 -17.42 19.03
N GLU A 732 -30.09 -17.83 17.91
CA GLU A 732 -29.39 -19.10 17.74
C GLU A 732 -27.87 -18.96 17.73
N ASN A 733 -27.34 -17.79 18.15
CA ASN A 733 -25.90 -17.46 18.13
C ASN A 733 -25.28 -17.63 16.72
N THR A 734 -26.01 -17.23 15.68
CA THR A 734 -25.55 -17.24 14.28
C THR A 734 -25.80 -15.86 13.67
N LEU A 735 -24.81 -15.30 12.98
CA LEU A 735 -25.00 -14.04 12.26
C LEU A 735 -26.04 -14.21 11.15
N PRO A 736 -27.02 -13.32 11.03
CA PRO A 736 -28.00 -13.40 9.95
C PRO A 736 -27.33 -13.10 8.59
N SER A 737 -27.82 -13.70 7.51
CA SER A 737 -27.26 -13.50 6.15
C SER A 737 -27.25 -12.03 5.68
N ASN A 738 -28.15 -11.19 6.19
CA ASN A 738 -28.17 -9.75 5.90
C ASN A 738 -27.23 -8.92 6.80
N TYR A 739 -26.37 -9.56 7.59
CA TYR A 739 -25.37 -8.86 8.40
C TYR A 739 -24.40 -8.09 7.48
N VAL A 740 -24.19 -6.79 7.75
CA VAL A 740 -23.27 -5.95 6.97
C VAL A 740 -21.83 -6.34 7.28
N MET A 741 -21.06 -6.71 6.26
CA MET A 741 -19.65 -7.06 6.39
C MET A 741 -18.75 -5.87 6.04
N THR A 742 -19.09 -5.11 5.00
CA THR A 742 -18.31 -3.94 4.55
C THR A 742 -19.18 -2.70 4.41
N PHE A 743 -18.65 -1.55 4.85
CA PHE A 743 -19.24 -0.24 4.61
C PHE A 743 -18.53 0.43 3.45
N ALA A 744 -19.27 1.15 2.62
CA ALA A 744 -18.74 1.86 1.46
C ALA A 744 -19.43 3.21 1.28
N LYS A 745 -18.78 4.10 0.51
CA LYS A 745 -19.29 5.44 0.20
C LYS A 745 -20.62 5.42 -0.54
N LYS A 746 -20.84 4.44 -1.42
CA LYS A 746 -22.11 4.24 -2.14
C LYS A 746 -22.87 3.09 -1.49
N SER A 747 -24.19 3.26 -1.31
CA SER A 747 -25.05 2.21 -0.74
C SER A 747 -25.06 0.90 -1.55
N SER A 748 -24.76 0.95 -2.85
CA SER A 748 -24.66 -0.24 -3.72
C SER A 748 -23.46 -1.12 -3.41
N ASP A 749 -22.43 -0.53 -2.79
CA ASP A 749 -21.13 -1.16 -2.60
C ASP A 749 -20.97 -1.73 -1.18
N VAL A 750 -21.97 -1.46 -0.32
CA VAL A 750 -22.13 -2.10 0.99
C VAL A 750 -22.41 -3.58 0.76
N LYS A 751 -21.56 -4.46 1.32
CA LYS A 751 -21.73 -5.92 1.19
C LYS A 751 -22.24 -6.52 2.47
N THR A 752 -23.26 -7.36 2.36
CA THR A 752 -23.73 -8.22 3.45
C THR A 752 -23.03 -9.58 3.43
N LEU A 753 -23.20 -10.39 4.47
CA LEU A 753 -22.69 -11.75 4.53
C LEU A 753 -23.22 -12.60 3.36
N TYR A 754 -24.48 -12.39 3.00
CA TYR A 754 -25.09 -12.96 1.82
C TYR A 754 -24.30 -12.59 0.55
N ASP A 755 -23.99 -11.30 0.37
CA ASP A 755 -23.28 -10.83 -0.83
C ASP A 755 -21.84 -11.37 -0.88
N VAL A 756 -21.15 -11.47 0.26
CA VAL A 756 -19.81 -12.09 0.35
C VAL A 756 -19.85 -13.58 -0.04
N ILE A 757 -20.83 -14.33 0.46
CA ILE A 757 -21.01 -15.75 0.10
C ILE A 757 -21.37 -15.88 -1.39
N TYR A 758 -22.28 -15.04 -1.88
CA TYR A 758 -22.66 -14.99 -3.29
C TYR A 758 -21.45 -14.74 -4.18
N ASP A 759 -20.66 -13.69 -3.90
CA ASP A 759 -19.49 -13.30 -4.69
C ASP A 759 -18.42 -14.41 -4.68
N THR A 760 -18.22 -15.06 -3.52
CA THR A 760 -17.29 -16.19 -3.38
C THR A 760 -17.71 -17.39 -4.25
N ILE A 761 -18.98 -17.80 -4.19
CA ILE A 761 -19.50 -18.91 -5.01
C ILE A 761 -19.45 -18.53 -6.49
N LEU A 762 -19.81 -17.29 -6.83
CA LEU A 762 -19.81 -16.80 -8.20
C LEU A 762 -18.40 -16.88 -8.79
N GLU A 763 -17.39 -16.39 -8.07
CA GLU A 763 -16.01 -16.41 -8.53
C GLU A 763 -15.46 -17.85 -8.65
N ALA A 764 -15.77 -18.73 -7.70
CA ALA A 764 -15.42 -20.16 -7.80
C ALA A 764 -16.01 -20.79 -9.08
N LYS A 765 -17.28 -20.52 -9.38
CA LYS A 765 -17.95 -21.01 -10.59
C LYS A 765 -17.36 -20.44 -11.89
N LYS A 766 -17.03 -19.14 -11.91
CA LYS A 766 -16.35 -18.52 -13.05
C LYS A 766 -15.03 -19.22 -13.33
N ASN A 767 -14.25 -19.49 -12.28
CA ASN A 767 -12.99 -20.22 -12.36
C ASN A 767 -13.17 -21.66 -12.86
N ASP A 768 -14.17 -22.38 -12.35
CA ASP A 768 -14.46 -23.75 -12.78
C ASP A 768 -14.87 -23.84 -14.26
N LEU A 769 -15.71 -22.92 -14.72
CA LEU A 769 -16.10 -22.84 -16.13
C LEU A 769 -14.89 -22.58 -17.04
N TYR A 770 -14.07 -21.60 -16.68
CA TYR A 770 -12.84 -21.29 -17.41
C TYR A 770 -11.88 -22.49 -17.43
N ASN A 771 -11.61 -23.11 -16.28
CA ASN A 771 -10.73 -24.26 -16.16
C ASN A 771 -11.25 -25.47 -16.95
N SER A 772 -12.57 -25.69 -16.96
CA SER A 772 -13.20 -26.75 -17.76
C SER A 772 -12.97 -26.56 -19.26
N GLU A 773 -13.13 -25.33 -19.76
CA GLU A 773 -12.84 -24.97 -21.16
C GLU A 773 -11.36 -25.15 -21.50
N VAL A 774 -10.45 -24.67 -20.66
CA VAL A 774 -9.00 -24.80 -20.87
C VAL A 774 -8.55 -26.27 -20.81
N ASN A 775 -9.02 -27.04 -19.84
CA ASN A 775 -8.68 -28.47 -19.73
C ASN A 775 -9.19 -29.27 -20.93
N THR A 776 -10.39 -28.97 -21.42
CA THR A 776 -10.94 -29.57 -22.64
C THR A 776 -10.06 -29.24 -23.84
N MET A 777 -9.64 -27.97 -23.97
CA MET A 777 -8.70 -27.56 -25.00
C MET A 777 -7.39 -28.33 -24.91
N VAL A 778 -6.74 -28.36 -23.75
CA VAL A 778 -5.46 -29.05 -23.54
C VAL A 778 -5.56 -30.52 -23.91
N ALA A 779 -6.63 -31.20 -23.48
CA ALA A 779 -6.86 -32.61 -23.81
C ALA A 779 -7.01 -32.84 -25.33
N SER A 780 -7.65 -31.92 -26.04
CA SER A 780 -7.89 -32.01 -27.49
C SER A 780 -6.70 -31.59 -28.36
N GLN A 781 -5.81 -30.74 -27.84
CA GLN A 781 -4.70 -30.13 -28.59
C GLN A 781 -3.31 -30.59 -28.12
N LYS A 782 -3.24 -31.56 -27.19
CA LYS A 782 -1.97 -32.05 -26.60
C LYS A 782 -0.90 -32.47 -27.61
N ASP A 783 -1.32 -32.99 -28.77
CA ASP A 783 -0.42 -33.46 -29.84
C ASP A 783 -0.03 -32.33 -30.82
N GLY A 784 -0.51 -31.10 -30.57
CA GLY A 784 -0.25 -29.91 -31.37
C GLY A 784 1.07 -29.22 -31.07
N ILE A 785 1.80 -29.63 -30.03
CA ILE A 785 3.08 -29.03 -29.65
C ILE A 785 4.24 -29.94 -30.08
N GLU A 786 5.11 -29.42 -30.93
CA GLU A 786 6.35 -30.07 -31.36
C GLU A 786 7.55 -29.36 -30.74
N TYR A 787 8.36 -30.06 -29.93
CA TYR A 787 9.58 -29.52 -29.32
C TYR A 787 10.82 -29.86 -30.15
N PHE A 788 11.72 -28.90 -30.29
CA PHE A 788 12.98 -29.05 -31.01
C PHE A 788 14.13 -29.26 -30.03
N ASP A 789 14.21 -30.47 -29.44
CA ASP A 789 15.16 -30.84 -28.39
C ASP A 789 16.61 -30.43 -28.69
N LYS A 790 17.05 -30.49 -29.96
CA LYS A 790 18.42 -30.10 -30.32
C LYS A 790 18.71 -28.63 -30.03
N VAL A 791 17.75 -27.74 -30.27
CA VAL A 791 17.88 -26.29 -30.04
C VAL A 791 17.82 -25.99 -28.54
N ILE A 792 16.87 -26.62 -27.83
CA ILE A 792 16.76 -26.53 -26.35
C ILE A 792 18.07 -27.01 -25.71
N LYS A 793 18.63 -28.11 -26.21
CA LYS A 793 19.92 -28.65 -25.75
C LYS A 793 21.11 -27.76 -26.03
N GLN A 794 21.06 -26.97 -27.09
CA GLN A 794 22.12 -26.01 -27.37
C GLN A 794 22.13 -24.91 -26.30
N LEU A 795 20.96 -24.40 -25.90
CA LEU A 795 20.85 -23.34 -24.89
C LEU A 795 21.54 -23.69 -23.57
N TYR A 796 21.16 -24.80 -22.92
CA TYR A 796 21.71 -25.10 -21.60
C TYR A 796 23.15 -25.62 -21.65
N LYS A 797 23.62 -26.13 -22.80
CA LYS A 797 25.02 -26.52 -23.00
C LYS A 797 25.95 -25.33 -23.16
N ASP A 798 25.45 -24.22 -23.68
CA ASP A 798 26.20 -22.98 -23.78
C ASP A 798 26.35 -22.30 -22.39
N LEU A 799 25.57 -22.76 -21.39
CA LEU A 799 25.49 -22.23 -20.01
C LEU A 799 26.12 -23.16 -18.94
N THR A 800 26.47 -24.40 -19.30
CA THR A 800 27.22 -25.37 -18.47
C THR A 800 28.67 -25.45 -18.91
#